data_AF-A0A9Q0FS65-F1
#
_entry.id   AF-A0A9Q0FS65-F1
#
_cell.length_a   1.000
_cell.length_b   1.000
_cell.length_c   1.000
_cell.angle_alpha   90.00
_cell.angle_beta   90.00
_cell.angle_gamma   90.00
#
_symmetry.space_group_name_H-M   'P 1'
#
loop_
_entity.id
_entity.type
_entity.pdbx_description
1 polymer ?
#
loop_
_entity_poly.entity_id
_entity_poly.type
_entity_poly.pdbx_seq_one_letter_code
_entity_poly.pdbx_strand_id
1 'polypeptide(L)'
;MESSAFQAASLQLQERRCLKSRHRRRKEINRRCATMTRKRSTPNTPLSKGTQGAFFTTISEEERQKQQLQSISASLASLTRETGPNIVKGDPDRKKEGLVAHPYHYVPTISLYEQAIKYEKGSFITSTGALATLSGAKTGRSPKDKRVVRDETTEDDLWWGKGSPNIEMDEHTFLVNRERAVDYLNSLDKVFVNDQFLNWDPENRIKVRIVSARAYHSLFMHNMCIRPTPEELEDFGTPDFTIYNAGQFPCNRYTHYMTSSTSIDVNLDRREMVILGTQYAGEMKKGLFSVMHYLMPKRGILSLHSGCNMGKEGDNVVFDEHSREVDYLDKSVTENTRAAYPIEYIPNAKIPCIGPHPKNVAGTEDGIKEPQATFSACFGAAFIMMHPTRYAAMLAEKMQKHGATGWLVNTGWSGGRYGVGSRIKLAYTRKIIDAIHSGSLLNANYKKTEWSNKNAYNDTLLKLAGLFKKNFETQGEKDDELCHDDSSPPLRAQTIDELHSLQKKRSTSSSPHANAHGKFFAVQDERQKQQLQSISASLASLTRETGPKIVKGDPATKAKGSLPYHHVPNISVTDSSLKFTHQAIKFEKGSFITSTGALATLSGAKTGRSPKDKRVVKDEGTTEDLWWGKGSPNIEMDEHTFLVNRERAVDYLNSLDKVFVNDQFLNWDPENKIKVRIVSARAYHSLFMHNMCIRPTAEELADFGTPDFTIYNAGQFPCNRYTHYMTSSTSVDINLARKEMIILGTQYAGEMKKGLFSLMHYLMPKRGILSLHSGSNMGKDGDTTLSTDHNRYLIGDDEHCWSDKGVSNIEGGCYAKCIDLSREKEPDIWNAIKFGTENTRASYPIEYIPNAKIPCVGPHPKNVILLACDAFGVLPPVSKLNLAQTMYHFISGYTALVAGTVDGIKEPTATFSACFGAAFIMMHPTKYAAMLAEKMQKHGATGWLVNTGWSGGSYGTGSRIKLAYTRKIIDAIHSGSLLNATYKRTEVFGLEIPEQIDDLPSEILDPINSVFTTHKIGEDNKLQEEILAAGPNF
;
A
#
# COMPACT_ATOMS: atom_id res chain seq x y z
N MET A 1 -32.79 48.75 27.12
CA MET A 1 -31.38 48.65 26.67
C MET A 1 -30.38 48.47 27.82
N GLU A 2 -30.78 48.48 29.10
CA GLU A 2 -29.81 48.51 30.21
C GLU A 2 -29.21 47.14 30.59
N SER A 3 -29.83 46.03 30.19
CA SER A 3 -29.36 44.66 30.51
C SER A 3 -28.02 44.30 29.85
N SER A 4 -27.77 44.77 28.63
CA SER A 4 -26.52 44.50 27.89
C SER A 4 -25.31 45.22 28.49
N ALA A 5 -25.51 46.44 29.00
CA ALA A 5 -24.46 47.22 29.68
C ALA A 5 -23.95 46.49 30.94
N PHE A 6 -24.85 45.88 31.71
CA PHE A 6 -24.51 45.15 32.94
C PHE A 6 -23.70 43.87 32.67
N GLN A 7 -24.02 43.15 31.59
CA GLN A 7 -23.24 41.97 31.16
C GLN A 7 -21.83 42.36 30.66
N ALA A 8 -21.71 43.43 29.87
CA ALA A 8 -20.41 43.92 29.38
C ALA A 8 -19.48 44.36 30.54
N ALA A 9 -20.03 45.05 31.54
CA ALA A 9 -19.28 45.45 32.74
C ALA A 9 -18.78 44.24 33.55
N SER A 10 -19.60 43.20 33.70
CA SER A 10 -19.24 41.96 34.40
C SER A 10 -18.07 41.22 33.73
N LEU A 11 -18.11 41.08 32.40
CA LEU A 11 -17.05 40.45 31.60
C LEU A 11 -15.71 41.18 31.76
N GLN A 12 -15.67 42.51 31.60
CA GLN A 12 -14.43 43.27 31.81
C GLN A 12 -13.89 43.14 33.25
N LEU A 13 -14.76 42.96 34.25
CA LEU A 13 -14.34 42.74 35.64
C LEU A 13 -13.73 41.34 35.83
N GLN A 14 -14.26 40.31 35.17
CA GLN A 14 -13.70 38.95 35.18
C GLN A 14 -12.34 38.90 34.48
N GLU A 15 -12.18 39.51 33.30
CA GLU A 15 -10.91 39.57 32.59
C GLU A 15 -9.83 40.29 33.39
N ARG A 16 -10.16 41.45 33.99
CA ARG A 16 -9.24 42.20 34.87
C ARG A 16 -8.85 41.40 36.11
N ARG A 17 -9.72 40.55 36.65
CA ARG A 17 -9.38 39.58 37.73
C ARG A 17 -8.47 38.46 37.23
N CYS A 18 -8.73 37.89 36.05
CA CYS A 18 -7.93 36.81 35.47
C CYS A 18 -6.51 37.27 35.08
N LEU A 19 -6.37 38.47 34.50
CA LEU A 19 -5.06 39.09 34.20
C LEU A 19 -4.26 39.37 35.48
N LYS A 20 -4.89 39.94 36.53
CA LYS A 20 -4.23 40.13 37.83
C LYS A 20 -3.80 38.80 38.47
N SER A 21 -4.61 37.75 38.35
CA SER A 21 -4.26 36.38 38.79
C SER A 21 -3.03 35.83 38.06
N ARG A 22 -3.04 35.83 36.72
CA ARG A 22 -1.89 35.39 35.89
C ARG A 22 -0.60 36.16 36.22
N HIS A 23 -0.69 37.48 36.42
CA HIS A 23 0.48 38.29 36.74
C HIS A 23 1.00 38.05 38.17
N ARG A 24 0.12 37.77 39.16
CA ARG A 24 0.54 37.35 40.50
C ARG A 24 1.28 36.01 40.45
N ARG A 25 0.71 35.01 39.77
CA ARG A 25 1.28 33.66 39.63
C ARG A 25 2.66 33.68 38.96
N ARG A 26 2.85 34.50 37.92
CA ARG A 26 4.16 34.68 37.26
C ARG A 26 5.21 35.35 38.16
N LYS A 27 4.84 36.33 38.99
CA LYS A 27 5.75 36.91 40.00
C LYS A 27 6.11 35.93 41.12
N GLU A 28 5.20 35.02 41.48
CA GLU A 28 5.45 34.03 42.53
C GLU A 28 6.36 32.89 42.06
N ILE A 29 6.18 32.41 40.82
CA ILE A 29 7.10 31.44 40.17
C ILE A 29 8.52 32.03 40.11
N ASN A 30 8.68 33.25 39.59
CA ASN A 30 9.99 33.90 39.51
C ASN A 30 10.65 34.09 40.89
N ARG A 31 9.86 34.34 41.96
CA ARG A 31 10.38 34.39 43.34
C ARG A 31 10.85 33.02 43.84
N ARG A 32 10.14 31.93 43.54
CA ARG A 32 10.57 30.56 43.92
C ARG A 32 11.88 30.18 43.24
N CYS A 33 12.00 30.40 41.92
CA CYS A 33 13.25 30.17 41.17
C CYS A 33 14.45 30.95 41.75
N ALA A 34 14.26 32.22 42.10
CA ALA A 34 15.28 33.05 42.72
C ALA A 34 15.63 32.69 44.19
N THR A 35 14.84 31.81 44.83
CA THR A 35 15.08 31.39 46.22
C THR A 35 15.86 30.08 46.30
N MET A 36 15.70 29.16 45.32
CA MET A 36 16.45 27.90 45.29
C MET A 36 17.96 28.10 45.03
N THR A 37 18.35 29.16 44.31
CA THR A 37 19.76 29.50 44.01
C THR A 37 20.56 30.08 45.20
N ARG A 38 19.99 30.16 46.41
CA ARG A 38 20.65 30.76 47.60
C ARG A 38 20.78 29.86 48.83
N LYS A 39 20.58 28.54 48.71
CA LYS A 39 20.79 27.58 49.83
C LYS A 39 21.56 26.32 49.42
N ARG A 40 22.90 26.42 49.37
CA ARG A 40 23.86 25.30 49.53
C ARG A 40 25.27 25.87 49.75
N SER A 41 25.77 25.77 50.98
CA SER A 41 27.13 26.22 51.35
C SER A 41 27.65 25.44 52.56
N THR A 42 28.54 24.46 52.28
CA THR A 42 29.49 23.76 53.18
C THR A 42 28.91 23.08 54.45
N PRO A 43 29.62 22.07 55.01
CA PRO A 43 30.86 22.27 55.79
C PRO A 43 32.14 21.70 55.12
N ASN A 44 33.25 21.77 55.86
CA ASN A 44 34.65 21.45 55.50
C ASN A 44 34.88 19.91 55.32
N THR A 45 35.99 19.37 54.81
CA THR A 45 37.42 19.79 54.92
C THR A 45 38.25 19.37 53.67
N PRO A 46 39.61 19.36 53.67
CA PRO A 46 40.43 20.15 52.72
C PRO A 46 40.78 19.46 51.38
N LEU A 47 41.12 20.30 50.39
CA LEU A 47 41.58 19.90 49.05
C LEU A 47 43.10 19.66 48.98
N SER A 48 43.50 18.63 48.22
CA SER A 48 44.82 18.56 47.55
C SER A 48 44.70 19.04 46.09
N LYS A 49 45.84 19.33 45.43
CA LYS A 49 45.91 20.08 44.16
C LYS A 49 45.74 19.17 42.93
N GLY A 50 45.00 19.62 41.91
CA GLY A 50 44.75 18.84 40.67
C GLY A 50 44.10 19.59 39.50
N THR A 51 44.78 20.62 39.00
CA THR A 51 44.73 21.27 37.66
C THR A 51 43.54 21.14 36.67
N GLN A 52 43.26 22.30 36.03
CA GLN A 52 42.58 22.52 34.74
C GLN A 52 41.05 22.37 34.68
N GLY A 53 40.41 23.27 33.93
CA GLY A 53 38.95 23.40 33.82
C GLY A 53 38.44 23.01 32.44
N ALA A 54 37.29 22.32 32.41
CA ALA A 54 36.61 21.93 31.19
C ALA A 54 35.64 23.02 30.71
N PHE A 55 35.67 23.32 29.41
CA PHE A 55 34.60 24.08 28.76
C PHE A 55 33.33 23.22 28.65
N PHE A 56 32.18 23.76 29.04
CA PHE A 56 30.88 23.11 28.78
C PHE A 56 30.50 23.24 27.30
N THR A 57 30.79 22.21 26.51
CA THR A 57 30.22 22.06 25.17
C THR A 57 28.77 21.57 25.26
N THR A 58 27.85 22.26 24.58
CA THR A 58 26.47 21.83 24.43
C THR A 58 26.38 20.69 23.43
N ILE A 59 26.55 19.46 23.91
CA ILE A 59 26.27 18.20 23.19
C ILE A 59 24.83 18.25 22.67
N SER A 60 24.66 17.99 21.36
CA SER A 60 23.34 17.99 20.71
C SER A 60 22.43 16.89 21.25
N GLU A 61 21.12 17.05 21.08
CA GLU A 61 20.15 16.07 21.61
C GLU A 61 20.27 14.70 20.93
N GLU A 62 20.63 14.69 19.64
CA GLU A 62 20.89 13.47 18.86
C GLU A 62 22.15 12.72 19.34
N GLU A 63 23.22 13.44 19.67
CA GLU A 63 24.43 12.86 20.30
C GLU A 63 24.13 12.34 21.71
N ARG A 64 23.28 13.04 22.48
CA ARG A 64 22.90 12.61 23.83
C ARG A 64 22.06 11.33 23.81
N GLN A 65 21.17 11.18 22.82
CA GLN A 65 20.49 9.91 22.55
C GLN A 65 21.48 8.80 22.14
N LYS A 66 22.44 9.10 21.25
CA LYS A 66 23.49 8.13 20.86
C LYS A 66 24.35 7.68 22.04
N GLN A 67 24.68 8.58 22.98
CA GLN A 67 25.40 8.24 24.21
C GLN A 67 24.57 7.34 25.16
N GLN A 68 23.27 7.60 25.34
CA GLN A 68 22.39 6.69 26.11
C GLN A 68 22.29 5.32 25.43
N LEU A 69 22.09 5.26 24.11
CA LEU A 69 22.07 4.00 23.35
C LEU A 69 23.40 3.24 23.46
N GLN A 70 24.53 3.93 23.45
CA GLN A 70 25.86 3.33 23.65
C GLN A 70 26.06 2.81 25.07
N SER A 71 25.65 3.54 26.13
CA SER A 71 25.78 3.03 27.50
C SER A 71 24.89 1.83 27.75
N ILE A 72 23.65 1.85 27.23
CA ILE A 72 22.72 0.72 27.30
C ILE A 72 23.28 -0.49 26.55
N SER A 73 23.73 -0.31 25.30
CA SER A 73 24.35 -1.38 24.50
C SER A 73 25.62 -1.95 25.15
N ALA A 74 26.42 -1.12 25.81
CA ALA A 74 27.61 -1.56 26.53
C ALA A 74 27.27 -2.44 27.74
N SER A 75 26.25 -2.07 28.55
CA SER A 75 25.76 -2.91 29.64
C SER A 75 25.12 -4.23 29.16
N LEU A 76 24.56 -4.24 27.94
CA LEU A 76 24.00 -5.44 27.32
C LEU A 76 25.05 -6.37 26.73
N ALA A 77 26.17 -5.87 26.20
CA ALA A 77 27.28 -6.70 25.71
C ALA A 77 27.89 -7.62 26.80
N SER A 78 27.68 -7.29 28.08
CA SER A 78 27.98 -8.15 29.24
C SER A 78 26.85 -9.11 29.66
N LEU A 79 25.62 -8.93 29.18
CA LEU A 79 24.44 -9.75 29.54
C LEU A 79 23.98 -10.68 28.40
N THR A 80 24.10 -10.27 27.13
CA THR A 80 23.57 -11.00 25.97
C THR A 80 24.58 -11.97 25.35
N ARG A 81 25.48 -12.55 26.15
CA ARG A 81 26.49 -13.52 25.64
C ARG A 81 25.92 -14.91 25.36
N GLU A 82 24.74 -15.24 25.88
CA GLU A 82 24.16 -16.59 25.82
C GLU A 82 22.87 -16.68 24.99
N THR A 83 22.18 -15.57 24.71
CA THR A 83 21.03 -15.53 23.80
C THR A 83 21.09 -14.32 22.87
N GLY A 84 21.15 -14.60 21.56
CA GLY A 84 20.74 -13.65 20.52
C GLY A 84 19.21 -13.63 20.39
N PRO A 85 18.65 -12.82 19.47
CA PRO A 85 17.24 -12.96 19.12
C PRO A 85 17.00 -14.35 18.51
N ASN A 86 16.26 -15.20 19.22
CA ASN A 86 15.96 -16.55 18.76
C ASN A 86 15.05 -16.51 17.53
N ILE A 87 15.67 -16.59 16.35
CA ILE A 87 14.98 -16.92 15.10
C ILE A 87 14.56 -18.40 15.22
N VAL A 88 13.39 -18.63 15.82
CA VAL A 88 12.82 -19.97 16.01
C VAL A 88 12.82 -20.70 14.67
N LYS A 89 13.54 -21.84 14.64
CA LYS A 89 13.76 -22.64 13.43
C LYS A 89 12.47 -23.39 13.05
N GLY A 90 11.61 -22.71 12.30
CA GLY A 90 10.43 -23.31 11.71
C GLY A 90 9.25 -23.40 12.67
N ASP A 91 8.58 -22.27 12.89
CA ASP A 91 7.16 -22.31 13.25
C ASP A 91 6.38 -22.94 12.06
N PRO A 92 5.71 -24.09 12.25
CA PRO A 92 5.02 -24.80 11.16
C PRO A 92 3.76 -24.10 10.69
N ASP A 93 3.15 -23.23 11.50
CA ASP A 93 1.87 -22.59 11.21
C ASP A 93 2.00 -21.31 10.36
N ARG A 94 3.22 -20.80 10.13
CA ARG A 94 3.48 -19.65 9.23
C ARG A 94 2.79 -19.77 7.87
N LYS A 95 2.74 -20.98 7.30
CA LYS A 95 2.05 -21.24 6.02
C LYS A 95 0.53 -21.17 6.11
N LYS A 96 -0.07 -21.45 7.27
CA LYS A 96 -1.52 -21.33 7.50
C LYS A 96 -1.95 -19.87 7.63
N GLU A 97 -1.11 -19.05 8.27
CA GLU A 97 -1.40 -17.62 8.51
C GLU A 97 -1.28 -16.77 7.24
N GLY A 98 -0.47 -17.19 6.26
CA GLY A 98 -0.20 -16.47 5.03
C GLY A 98 0.97 -15.47 5.12
N LEU A 99 1.76 -15.52 6.20
CA LEU A 99 2.86 -14.60 6.45
C LEU A 99 4.18 -15.10 5.84
N VAL A 100 4.81 -14.22 5.05
CA VAL A 100 6.03 -14.47 4.27
C VAL A 100 7.14 -13.45 4.58
N ALA A 101 6.80 -12.26 5.09
CA ALA A 101 7.78 -11.30 5.61
C ALA A 101 8.61 -11.89 6.77
N HIS A 102 9.80 -11.34 7.00
CA HIS A 102 10.70 -11.79 8.07
C HIS A 102 10.09 -11.50 9.45
N PRO A 103 9.57 -12.51 10.19
CA PRO A 103 8.87 -12.26 11.44
C PRO A 103 9.86 -12.33 12.60
N TYR A 104 9.89 -11.25 13.37
CA TYR A 104 10.61 -11.17 14.63
C TYR A 104 9.71 -11.77 15.72
N HIS A 105 9.87 -13.07 15.93
CA HIS A 105 9.26 -13.83 17.04
C HIS A 105 9.97 -13.51 18.35
N TYR A 106 9.23 -13.47 19.47
CA TYR A 106 9.76 -13.41 20.85
C TYR A 106 10.89 -12.40 21.07
N VAL A 107 10.68 -11.18 20.58
CA VAL A 107 11.66 -10.10 20.66
C VAL A 107 11.88 -9.66 22.11
N PRO A 108 13.11 -9.67 22.64
CA PRO A 108 13.39 -9.15 23.98
C PRO A 108 12.95 -7.70 24.12
N THR A 109 12.46 -7.32 25.30
CA THR A 109 11.93 -5.97 25.60
C THR A 109 12.85 -4.85 25.11
N ILE A 110 14.16 -4.99 25.31
CA ILE A 110 15.13 -3.99 24.86
C ILE A 110 15.25 -3.88 23.34
N SER A 111 15.16 -5.00 22.62
CA SER A 111 15.15 -4.99 21.16
C SER A 111 13.87 -4.34 20.62
N LEU A 112 12.73 -4.49 21.29
CA LEU A 112 11.51 -3.72 20.97
C LEU A 112 11.71 -2.21 21.17
N TYR A 113 12.41 -1.80 22.24
CA TYR A 113 12.80 -0.39 22.42
C TYR A 113 13.73 0.09 21.30
N GLU A 114 14.77 -0.66 20.92
CA GLU A 114 15.68 -0.27 19.83
C GLU A 114 14.93 -0.12 18.51
N GLN A 115 14.08 -1.08 18.13
CA GLN A 115 13.30 -1.00 16.89
C GLN A 115 12.32 0.19 16.91
N ALA A 116 11.63 0.44 18.04
CA ALA A 116 10.73 1.59 18.15
C ALA A 116 11.48 2.93 18.02
N ILE A 117 12.58 3.13 18.75
CA ILE A 117 13.36 4.38 18.73
C ILE A 117 13.98 4.63 17.34
N LYS A 118 14.39 3.56 16.65
CA LYS A 118 15.15 3.63 15.39
C LYS A 118 14.28 3.75 14.14
N TYR A 119 13.03 3.27 14.18
CA TYR A 119 12.14 3.21 13.00
C TYR A 119 10.77 3.86 13.22
N GLU A 120 10.24 3.92 14.44
CA GLU A 120 8.91 4.51 14.72
C GLU A 120 9.02 6.00 15.06
N LYS A 121 8.95 6.84 14.01
CA LYS A 121 8.96 8.32 14.07
C LYS A 121 8.06 8.83 15.23
N GLY A 122 8.64 9.53 16.20
CA GLY A 122 7.95 10.04 17.40
C GLY A 122 8.06 9.16 18.66
N SER A 123 8.86 8.09 18.64
CA SER A 123 9.15 7.25 19.82
C SER A 123 10.41 7.71 20.56
N PHE A 124 10.39 7.69 21.89
CA PHE A 124 11.52 8.12 22.73
C PHE A 124 11.50 7.47 24.13
N ILE A 125 12.62 7.55 24.84
CA ILE A 125 12.74 7.09 26.24
C ILE A 125 12.52 8.29 27.19
N THR A 126 11.62 8.09 28.16
CA THR A 126 11.33 9.01 29.29
C THR A 126 12.43 8.97 30.38
N SER A 127 12.51 9.92 31.31
CA SER A 127 13.54 9.87 32.38
C SER A 127 13.42 8.64 33.28
N THR A 128 12.20 8.11 33.44
CA THR A 128 11.89 6.83 34.11
C THR A 128 12.25 5.58 33.31
N GLY A 129 12.84 5.72 32.13
CA GLY A 129 13.26 4.59 31.28
C GLY A 129 12.14 3.92 30.49
N ALA A 130 10.89 4.39 30.59
CA ALA A 130 9.77 3.86 29.82
C ALA A 130 9.75 4.41 28.38
N LEU A 131 9.37 3.57 27.41
CA LEU A 131 9.11 3.97 26.03
C LEU A 131 7.81 4.79 25.94
N ALA A 132 7.92 6.01 25.42
CA ALA A 132 6.78 6.81 24.96
C ALA A 132 6.74 6.84 23.42
N THR A 133 5.55 6.92 22.85
CA THR A 133 5.33 7.04 21.40
C THR A 133 3.92 7.55 21.09
N LEU A 134 3.69 7.94 19.83
CA LEU A 134 2.40 8.43 19.35
C LEU A 134 1.54 7.29 18.79
N SER A 135 0.25 7.24 19.18
CA SER A 135 -0.77 6.31 18.68
C SER A 135 -1.38 6.71 17.31
N GLY A 136 -0.69 7.58 16.56
CA GLY A 136 -1.15 8.09 15.27
C GLY A 136 -2.38 9.00 15.39
N ALA A 137 -3.20 9.02 14.34
CA ALA A 137 -4.38 9.90 14.26
C ALA A 137 -5.49 9.58 15.28
N LYS A 138 -5.62 8.31 15.71
CA LYS A 138 -6.62 7.86 16.68
C LYS A 138 -5.98 7.83 18.09
N THR A 139 -6.13 8.91 18.86
CA THR A 139 -5.62 9.01 20.24
C THR A 139 -6.43 8.23 21.27
N GLY A 140 -7.56 7.66 20.87
CA GLY A 140 -8.43 6.80 21.65
C GLY A 140 -9.10 5.75 20.79
N ARG A 141 -10.02 4.99 21.39
CA ARG A 141 -10.69 3.85 20.74
C ARG A 141 -11.73 4.27 19.72
N SER A 142 -12.05 3.34 18.83
CA SER A 142 -13.01 3.49 17.75
C SER A 142 -14.18 2.48 17.83
N PRO A 143 -15.07 2.51 18.86
CA PRO A 143 -16.10 1.48 19.03
C PRO A 143 -17.10 1.37 17.87
N LYS A 144 -17.35 2.46 17.13
CA LYS A 144 -18.20 2.47 15.92
C LYS A 144 -17.55 1.79 14.71
N ASP A 145 -16.23 1.61 14.75
CA ASP A 145 -15.43 0.93 13.73
C ASP A 145 -15.15 -0.55 14.14
N LYS A 146 -15.75 -1.06 15.23
CA LYS A 146 -15.76 -2.51 15.52
C LYS A 146 -16.71 -3.21 14.55
N ARG A 147 -16.32 -4.39 14.07
CA ARG A 147 -17.18 -5.34 13.34
C ARG A 147 -17.07 -6.73 13.94
N VAL A 148 -18.15 -7.50 13.90
CA VAL A 148 -18.17 -8.90 14.31
C VAL A 148 -18.86 -9.69 13.22
N VAL A 149 -18.25 -10.79 12.79
CA VAL A 149 -18.89 -11.70 11.82
C VAL A 149 -20.16 -12.28 12.44
N ARG A 150 -21.26 -12.28 11.68
CA ARG A 150 -22.53 -12.92 12.02
C ARG A 150 -22.64 -14.21 11.20
N ASP A 151 -22.68 -15.33 11.92
CA ASP A 151 -22.64 -16.71 11.41
C ASP A 151 -23.48 -17.62 12.33
N GLU A 152 -23.64 -18.90 11.96
CA GLU A 152 -24.38 -19.91 12.74
C GLU A 152 -23.86 -20.07 14.19
N THR A 153 -22.58 -19.77 14.43
CA THR A 153 -21.92 -19.84 15.75
C THR A 153 -22.24 -18.61 16.63
N THR A 154 -22.69 -17.50 16.04
CA THR A 154 -22.80 -16.18 16.70
C THR A 154 -24.17 -15.53 16.65
N GLU A 155 -25.07 -15.96 15.75
CA GLU A 155 -26.41 -15.39 15.57
C GLU A 155 -27.25 -15.41 16.86
N ASP A 156 -27.54 -16.59 17.42
CA ASP A 156 -28.34 -16.75 18.64
C ASP A 156 -27.60 -16.43 19.95
N ASP A 157 -26.27 -16.30 19.88
CA ASP A 157 -25.41 -16.19 21.06
C ASP A 157 -25.01 -14.73 21.35
N LEU A 158 -24.70 -13.94 20.32
CA LEU A 158 -24.30 -12.56 20.50
C LEU A 158 -25.49 -11.61 20.64
N TRP A 159 -25.25 -10.47 21.27
CA TRP A 159 -26.18 -9.35 21.26
C TRP A 159 -26.05 -8.60 19.93
N TRP A 160 -27.12 -8.57 19.15
CA TRP A 160 -27.20 -7.80 17.90
C TRP A 160 -28.19 -6.62 18.02
N GLY A 161 -28.19 -5.75 17.02
CA GLY A 161 -29.18 -4.68 16.88
C GLY A 161 -28.94 -3.44 17.76
N LYS A 162 -29.99 -2.61 17.86
CA LYS A 162 -29.93 -1.25 18.42
C LYS A 162 -29.49 -1.27 19.89
N GLY A 163 -28.39 -0.55 20.19
CA GLY A 163 -27.79 -0.46 21.51
C GLY A 163 -26.67 -1.48 21.77
N SER A 164 -26.52 -2.51 20.93
CA SER A 164 -25.39 -3.44 21.02
C SER A 164 -24.06 -2.76 20.65
N PRO A 165 -22.93 -3.13 21.29
CA PRO A 165 -21.58 -2.79 20.82
C PRO A 165 -21.09 -3.66 19.66
N ASN A 166 -21.88 -4.64 19.20
CA ASN A 166 -21.55 -5.51 18.08
C ASN A 166 -22.27 -5.00 16.82
N ILE A 167 -21.50 -4.60 15.83
CA ILE A 167 -21.98 -4.25 14.49
C ILE A 167 -21.64 -5.43 13.59
N GLU A 168 -22.63 -5.94 12.86
CA GLU A 168 -22.50 -7.15 12.06
C GLU A 168 -21.64 -6.96 10.80
N MET A 169 -21.20 -8.09 10.24
CA MET A 169 -20.43 -8.21 9.01
C MET A 169 -20.51 -9.67 8.52
N ASP A 170 -20.32 -9.93 7.22
CA ASP A 170 -20.22 -11.29 6.67
C ASP A 170 -18.76 -11.83 6.68
N GLU A 171 -18.57 -13.15 6.55
CA GLU A 171 -17.22 -13.75 6.53
C GLU A 171 -16.42 -13.32 5.29
N HIS A 172 -17.07 -13.13 4.14
CA HIS A 172 -16.37 -12.74 2.90
C HIS A 172 -15.68 -11.37 3.06
N THR A 173 -16.38 -10.41 3.67
CA THR A 173 -15.88 -9.08 4.03
C THR A 173 -14.78 -9.17 5.09
N PHE A 174 -14.91 -10.08 6.07
CA PHE A 174 -13.82 -10.38 7.01
C PHE A 174 -12.57 -10.86 6.29
N LEU A 175 -12.71 -11.79 5.32
CA LEU A 175 -11.59 -12.31 4.53
C LEU A 175 -10.98 -11.22 3.63
N VAL A 176 -11.77 -10.30 3.07
CA VAL A 176 -11.29 -9.13 2.33
C VAL A 176 -10.39 -8.25 3.21
N ASN A 177 -10.80 -7.93 4.44
CA ASN A 177 -9.99 -7.14 5.37
C ASN A 177 -8.79 -7.92 5.94
N ARG A 178 -8.97 -9.21 6.25
CA ARG A 178 -7.90 -10.12 6.72
C ARG A 178 -6.77 -10.21 5.70
N GLU A 179 -7.09 -10.49 4.44
CA GLU A 179 -6.12 -10.56 3.34
C GLU A 179 -5.40 -9.21 3.22
N ARG A 180 -6.13 -8.09 3.19
CA ARG A 180 -5.56 -6.73 3.15
C ARG A 180 -4.59 -6.44 4.31
N ALA A 181 -4.86 -6.92 5.51
CA ALA A 181 -3.98 -6.79 6.66
C ALA A 181 -2.72 -7.67 6.54
N VAL A 182 -2.88 -8.93 6.11
CA VAL A 182 -1.77 -9.88 5.87
C VAL A 182 -0.87 -9.38 4.74
N ASP A 183 -1.43 -8.85 3.66
CA ASP A 183 -0.70 -8.25 2.54
C ASP A 183 0.14 -7.04 2.98
N TYR A 184 -0.44 -6.14 3.78
CA TYR A 184 0.31 -5.02 4.35
C TYR A 184 1.46 -5.51 5.22
N LEU A 185 1.20 -6.43 6.16
CA LEU A 185 2.24 -7.01 7.02
C LEU A 185 3.34 -7.70 6.19
N ASN A 186 2.97 -8.38 5.09
CA ASN A 186 3.90 -9.00 4.15
C ASN A 186 4.72 -7.99 3.32
N SER A 187 4.25 -6.75 3.17
CA SER A 187 4.96 -5.67 2.47
C SER A 187 6.03 -4.97 3.34
N LEU A 188 6.06 -5.24 4.65
CA LEU A 188 7.03 -4.65 5.58
C LEU A 188 8.33 -5.46 5.62
N ASP A 189 9.46 -4.75 5.77
CA ASP A 189 10.78 -5.37 6.08
C ASP A 189 10.75 -6.24 7.34
N LYS A 190 9.83 -5.96 8.27
CA LYS A 190 9.74 -6.56 9.61
C LYS A 190 8.29 -6.65 10.07
N VAL A 191 7.94 -7.76 10.70
CA VAL A 191 6.69 -7.96 11.45
C VAL A 191 7.04 -8.48 12.84
N PHE A 192 6.33 -8.05 13.88
CA PHE A 192 6.55 -8.47 15.26
C PHE A 192 5.50 -9.51 15.66
N VAL A 193 5.93 -10.67 16.14
CA VAL A 193 5.07 -11.79 16.53
C VAL A 193 5.31 -12.15 18.00
N ASN A 194 4.25 -12.03 18.81
CA ASN A 194 4.26 -12.42 20.22
C ASN A 194 3.21 -13.52 20.46
N ASP A 195 3.65 -14.65 20.99
CA ASP A 195 2.79 -15.72 21.48
C ASP A 195 2.74 -15.67 23.01
N GLN A 196 1.51 -15.61 23.56
CA GLN A 196 1.25 -15.32 24.97
C GLN A 196 0.00 -16.03 25.49
N PHE A 197 -0.23 -16.05 26.80
CA PHE A 197 -1.47 -16.56 27.38
C PHE A 197 -2.38 -15.43 27.91
N LEU A 198 -3.69 -15.66 27.82
CA LEU A 198 -4.71 -14.99 28.62
C LEU A 198 -5.17 -15.91 29.76
N ASN A 199 -5.66 -15.29 30.84
CA ASN A 199 -6.11 -15.93 32.09
C ASN A 199 -4.99 -16.64 32.88
N TRP A 200 -4.89 -16.35 34.18
CA TRP A 200 -3.85 -16.92 35.05
C TRP A 200 -4.20 -18.29 35.62
N ASP A 201 -5.48 -18.67 35.60
CA ASP A 201 -5.95 -20.02 35.88
C ASP A 201 -5.47 -21.00 34.79
N PRO A 202 -4.62 -22.00 35.11
CA PRO A 202 -4.06 -22.93 34.12
C PRO A 202 -5.13 -23.71 33.35
N GLU A 203 -6.22 -24.12 33.99
CA GLU A 203 -7.30 -24.88 33.36
C GLU A 203 -8.08 -24.04 32.34
N ASN A 204 -8.05 -22.71 32.50
CA ASN A 204 -8.78 -21.77 31.66
C ASN A 204 -7.89 -20.75 30.95
N ARG A 205 -6.61 -21.09 30.75
CA ARG A 205 -5.73 -20.38 29.82
C ARG A 205 -6.30 -20.39 28.40
N ILE A 206 -5.94 -19.37 27.64
CA ILE A 206 -6.18 -19.23 26.20
C ILE A 206 -4.88 -18.74 25.57
N LYS A 207 -4.35 -19.47 24.60
CA LYS A 207 -3.17 -19.09 23.82
C LYS A 207 -3.53 -18.01 22.81
N VAL A 208 -2.80 -16.90 22.82
CA VAL A 208 -3.02 -15.79 21.90
C VAL A 208 -1.76 -15.43 21.12
N ARG A 209 -1.91 -15.30 19.80
CA ARG A 209 -0.86 -14.83 18.89
C ARG A 209 -1.14 -13.40 18.48
N ILE A 210 -0.19 -12.50 18.67
CA ILE A 210 -0.27 -11.10 18.27
C ILE A 210 0.76 -10.85 17.17
N VAL A 211 0.28 -10.70 15.94
CA VAL A 211 1.05 -10.25 14.78
C VAL A 211 0.85 -8.73 14.65
N SER A 212 1.93 -7.96 14.58
CA SER A 212 1.83 -6.49 14.57
C SER A 212 2.92 -5.79 13.75
N ALA A 213 2.54 -4.66 13.14
CA ALA A 213 3.43 -3.83 12.32
C ALA A 213 4.44 -2.98 13.11
N ARG A 214 4.16 -2.71 14.40
CA ARG A 214 4.98 -1.83 15.26
C ARG A 214 5.55 -2.58 16.47
N ALA A 215 6.81 -2.34 16.81
CA ALA A 215 7.45 -2.82 18.03
C ALA A 215 6.75 -2.27 19.28
N TYR A 216 6.21 -1.05 19.22
CA TYR A 216 5.31 -0.50 20.24
C TYR A 216 4.09 -1.41 20.52
N HIS A 217 3.47 -1.96 19.48
CA HIS A 217 2.28 -2.82 19.62
C HIS A 217 2.64 -4.16 20.26
N SER A 218 3.72 -4.78 19.80
CA SER A 218 4.30 -5.97 20.43
C SER A 218 4.65 -5.72 21.90
N LEU A 219 5.37 -4.64 22.23
CA LEU A 219 5.74 -4.30 23.61
C LEU A 219 4.53 -4.05 24.51
N PHE A 220 3.51 -3.36 23.99
CA PHE A 220 2.27 -3.12 24.73
C PHE A 220 1.57 -4.44 25.09
N MET A 221 1.49 -5.39 24.16
CA MET A 221 0.87 -6.70 24.43
C MET A 221 1.76 -7.59 25.31
N HIS A 222 3.09 -7.54 25.13
CA HIS A 222 4.07 -8.21 25.98
C HIS A 222 3.88 -7.87 27.46
N ASN A 223 3.56 -6.59 27.76
CA ASN A 223 3.29 -6.12 29.12
C ASN A 223 1.86 -6.40 29.63
N MET A 224 0.91 -6.75 28.75
CA MET A 224 -0.53 -6.87 29.09
C MET A 224 -1.05 -8.31 29.14
N CYS A 225 -0.42 -9.24 28.41
CA CYS A 225 -0.71 -10.67 28.44
C CYS A 225 0.33 -11.43 29.28
N ILE A 226 0.03 -12.68 29.62
CA ILE A 226 0.94 -13.55 30.37
C ILE A 226 2.03 -14.03 29.41
N ARG A 227 3.29 -13.89 29.81
CA ARG A 227 4.43 -14.38 29.03
C ARG A 227 4.64 -15.88 29.31
N PRO A 228 4.82 -16.73 28.28
CA PRO A 228 5.23 -18.11 28.48
C PRO A 228 6.61 -18.19 29.15
N THR A 229 6.90 -19.29 29.84
CA THR A 229 8.30 -19.71 30.09
C THR A 229 8.95 -20.17 28.77
N PRO A 230 10.28 -20.35 28.69
CA PRO A 230 10.93 -20.89 27.50
C PRO A 230 10.35 -22.25 27.07
N GLU A 231 10.03 -23.11 28.02
CA GLU A 231 9.45 -24.44 27.81
C GLU A 231 7.98 -24.33 27.34
N GLU A 232 7.17 -23.49 27.98
CA GLU A 232 5.80 -23.18 27.52
C GLU A 232 5.75 -22.51 26.13
N LEU A 233 6.88 -21.95 25.66
CA LEU A 233 7.08 -21.42 24.31
C LEU A 233 7.43 -22.54 23.32
N GLU A 234 8.38 -23.41 23.65
CA GLU A 234 8.75 -24.55 22.78
C GLU A 234 7.55 -25.48 22.52
N ASP A 235 6.72 -25.72 23.52
CA ASP A 235 5.47 -26.50 23.42
C ASP A 235 4.20 -25.67 23.06
N PHE A 236 4.33 -24.39 22.72
CA PHE A 236 3.16 -23.49 22.55
C PHE A 236 2.17 -23.98 21.47
N GLY A 237 2.67 -24.49 20.34
CA GLY A 237 1.86 -24.99 19.23
C GLY A 237 0.90 -23.95 18.63
N THR A 238 -0.18 -24.42 17.98
CA THR A 238 -1.19 -23.53 17.37
C THR A 238 -1.91 -22.68 18.43
N PRO A 239 -2.07 -21.35 18.24
CA PRO A 239 -2.78 -20.48 19.18
C PRO A 239 -4.30 -20.75 19.20
N ASP A 240 -4.95 -20.39 20.30
CA ASP A 240 -6.42 -20.43 20.41
C ASP A 240 -7.10 -19.22 19.77
N PHE A 241 -6.39 -18.09 19.61
CA PHE A 241 -6.90 -16.89 18.95
C PHE A 241 -5.76 -16.00 18.40
N THR A 242 -5.91 -15.44 17.19
CA THR A 242 -4.87 -14.65 16.51
C THR A 242 -5.32 -13.21 16.19
N ILE A 243 -4.44 -12.23 16.40
CA ILE A 243 -4.64 -10.82 15.99
C ILE A 243 -3.66 -10.43 14.88
N TYR A 244 -4.19 -9.90 13.78
CA TYR A 244 -3.46 -9.22 12.71
C TYR A 244 -3.60 -7.71 12.87
N ASN A 245 -2.67 -7.09 13.59
CA ASN A 245 -2.63 -5.64 13.77
C ASN A 245 -1.79 -4.96 12.67
N ALA A 246 -2.49 -4.67 11.57
CA ALA A 246 -2.01 -3.88 10.44
C ALA A 246 -2.39 -2.38 10.59
N GLY A 247 -2.62 -1.89 11.81
CA GLY A 247 -3.28 -0.61 12.10
C GLY A 247 -2.62 0.68 11.59
N GLN A 248 -1.45 0.59 10.96
CA GLN A 248 -0.85 1.69 10.18
C GLN A 248 -1.48 1.84 8.78
N PHE A 249 -2.00 0.76 8.20
CA PHE A 249 -2.63 0.72 6.89
C PHE A 249 -4.14 0.90 7.03
N PRO A 250 -4.81 1.74 6.22
CA PRO A 250 -6.24 1.98 6.34
C PRO A 250 -7.07 0.76 5.93
N CYS A 251 -8.31 0.70 6.39
CA CYS A 251 -9.36 -0.11 5.77
C CYS A 251 -9.88 0.57 4.49
N ASN A 252 -10.40 -0.20 3.54
CA ASN A 252 -10.93 0.34 2.29
C ASN A 252 -12.38 0.81 2.49
N ARG A 253 -12.65 2.10 2.22
CA ARG A 253 -13.99 2.70 2.34
C ARG A 253 -15.03 2.11 1.39
N TYR A 254 -14.60 1.44 0.31
CA TYR A 254 -15.47 0.82 -0.67
C TYR A 254 -15.79 -0.64 -0.35
N THR A 255 -15.10 -1.26 0.62
CA THR A 255 -15.44 -2.61 1.10
C THR A 255 -16.79 -2.60 1.84
N HIS A 256 -17.59 -3.65 1.68
CA HIS A 256 -18.89 -3.81 2.35
C HIS A 256 -18.78 -3.65 3.88
N TYR A 257 -19.86 -3.24 4.55
CA TYR A 257 -19.92 -2.85 5.98
C TYR A 257 -18.96 -1.73 6.46
N MET A 258 -18.03 -1.21 5.65
CA MET A 258 -17.03 -0.24 6.11
C MET A 258 -17.58 1.20 6.13
N THR A 259 -17.47 1.85 7.29
CA THR A 259 -17.98 3.23 7.52
C THR A 259 -16.88 4.27 7.69
N SER A 260 -15.61 3.87 7.75
CA SER A 260 -14.46 4.77 7.82
C SER A 260 -13.19 4.07 7.30
N SER A 261 -12.06 4.77 7.31
CA SER A 261 -10.75 4.17 7.01
C SER A 261 -10.20 3.30 8.17
N THR A 262 -10.95 3.10 9.25
CA THR A 262 -10.60 2.26 10.40
C THR A 262 -11.55 1.07 10.46
N SER A 263 -11.04 -0.12 10.78
CA SER A 263 -11.89 -1.24 11.23
C SER A 263 -11.20 -2.11 12.28
N ILE A 264 -11.99 -2.70 13.16
CA ILE A 264 -11.59 -3.66 14.20
C ILE A 264 -12.51 -4.87 14.07
N ASP A 265 -12.14 -5.79 13.19
CA ASP A 265 -12.96 -6.93 12.79
C ASP A 265 -12.69 -8.15 13.67
N VAL A 266 -13.74 -8.88 14.03
CA VAL A 266 -13.66 -10.09 14.87
C VAL A 266 -14.44 -11.23 14.22
N ASN A 267 -13.77 -12.35 13.97
CA ASN A 267 -14.43 -13.61 13.62
C ASN A 267 -14.18 -14.63 14.74
N LEU A 268 -15.26 -15.12 15.36
CA LEU A 268 -15.17 -16.00 16.54
C LEU A 268 -15.05 -17.48 16.19
N ASP A 269 -15.56 -17.90 15.04
CA ASP A 269 -15.41 -19.27 14.53
C ASP A 269 -13.97 -19.54 14.07
N ARG A 270 -13.47 -18.67 13.19
CA ARG A 270 -12.07 -18.66 12.73
C ARG A 270 -11.07 -18.36 13.84
N ARG A 271 -11.52 -17.72 14.93
CA ARG A 271 -10.72 -17.25 16.07
C ARG A 271 -9.68 -16.20 15.67
N GLU A 272 -10.08 -15.28 14.79
CA GLU A 272 -9.21 -14.27 14.20
C GLU A 272 -9.73 -12.84 14.46
N MET A 273 -8.79 -11.89 14.52
CA MET A 273 -9.08 -10.47 14.64
C MET A 273 -8.20 -9.65 13.72
N VAL A 274 -8.77 -8.64 13.09
CA VAL A 274 -8.07 -7.76 12.13
C VAL A 274 -8.20 -6.32 12.60
N ILE A 275 -7.09 -5.58 12.63
CA ILE A 275 -7.07 -4.16 13.01
C ILE A 275 -6.44 -3.36 11.87
N LEU A 276 -7.23 -2.45 11.30
CA LEU A 276 -6.85 -1.56 10.19
C LEU A 276 -7.15 -0.11 10.56
N GLY A 277 -6.29 0.82 10.12
CA GLY A 277 -6.52 2.27 10.21
C GLY A 277 -6.59 2.86 11.62
N THR A 278 -6.08 2.17 12.63
CA THR A 278 -5.90 2.69 13.99
C THR A 278 -4.63 2.14 14.61
N GLN A 279 -3.73 3.03 15.05
CA GLN A 279 -2.48 2.64 15.72
C GLN A 279 -2.62 2.65 17.26
N TYR A 280 -3.85 2.75 17.78
CA TYR A 280 -4.13 2.72 19.21
C TYR A 280 -4.02 1.30 19.77
N ALA A 281 -2.92 0.98 20.46
CA ALA A 281 -2.63 -0.37 20.94
C ALA A 281 -3.71 -0.96 21.87
N GLY A 282 -4.51 -0.11 22.52
CA GLY A 282 -5.62 -0.53 23.37
C GLY A 282 -6.74 -1.27 22.65
N GLU A 283 -6.82 -1.22 21.31
CA GLU A 283 -7.78 -2.05 20.56
C GLU A 283 -7.45 -3.53 20.65
N MET A 284 -6.17 -3.95 20.54
CA MET A 284 -5.76 -5.36 20.71
C MET A 284 -6.20 -5.91 22.08
N LYS A 285 -5.86 -5.18 23.16
CA LYS A 285 -6.25 -5.54 24.54
C LYS A 285 -7.77 -5.64 24.71
N LYS A 286 -8.54 -4.82 23.98
CA LYS A 286 -10.00 -4.71 24.16
C LYS A 286 -10.80 -5.60 23.22
N GLY A 287 -10.22 -5.96 22.08
CA GLY A 287 -10.63 -7.09 21.27
C GLY A 287 -10.48 -8.39 22.04
N LEU A 288 -9.29 -8.72 22.54
CA LEU A 288 -9.08 -9.92 23.39
C LEU A 288 -9.98 -9.93 24.63
N PHE A 289 -10.18 -8.79 25.28
CA PHE A 289 -11.12 -8.70 26.40
C PHE A 289 -12.58 -8.97 25.98
N SER A 290 -12.99 -8.61 24.75
CA SER A 290 -14.29 -8.97 24.19
C SER A 290 -14.37 -10.48 23.92
N VAL A 291 -13.31 -11.09 23.39
CA VAL A 291 -13.21 -12.56 23.22
C VAL A 291 -13.33 -13.29 24.56
N MET A 292 -12.68 -12.80 25.62
CA MET A 292 -12.87 -13.31 27.00
C MET A 292 -14.31 -13.13 27.49
N HIS A 293 -14.99 -12.05 27.11
CA HIS A 293 -16.42 -11.84 27.40
C HIS A 293 -17.36 -12.78 26.63
N TYR A 294 -16.92 -13.42 25.54
CA TYR A 294 -17.65 -14.49 24.87
C TYR A 294 -17.29 -15.89 25.43
N LEU A 295 -16.00 -16.22 25.51
CA LEU A 295 -15.54 -17.57 25.84
C LEU A 295 -15.71 -17.93 27.33
N MET A 296 -15.47 -17.01 28.26
CA MET A 296 -15.54 -17.33 29.69
C MET A 296 -16.97 -17.71 30.13
N PRO A 297 -18.03 -16.98 29.76
CA PRO A 297 -19.39 -17.34 30.17
C PRO A 297 -19.87 -18.67 29.59
N LYS A 298 -19.44 -19.05 28.37
CA LYS A 298 -19.70 -20.39 27.79
C LYS A 298 -19.00 -21.53 28.56
N ARG A 299 -17.96 -21.21 29.36
CA ARG A 299 -17.35 -22.12 30.36
C ARG A 299 -17.95 -21.96 31.78
N GLY A 300 -19.03 -21.20 31.95
CA GLY A 300 -19.62 -20.89 33.26
C GLY A 300 -18.84 -19.88 34.11
N ILE A 301 -17.78 -19.26 33.56
CA ILE A 301 -16.88 -18.32 34.23
C ILE A 301 -17.34 -16.88 33.97
N LEU A 302 -17.42 -16.07 35.03
CA LEU A 302 -17.87 -14.68 34.91
C LEU A 302 -16.69 -13.74 34.62
N SER A 303 -16.64 -13.18 33.42
CA SER A 303 -15.73 -12.10 33.04
C SER A 303 -16.23 -10.74 33.53
N LEU A 304 -15.33 -9.94 34.10
CA LEU A 304 -15.63 -8.64 34.71
C LEU A 304 -14.64 -7.56 34.25
N HIS A 305 -15.14 -6.33 34.06
CA HIS A 305 -14.35 -5.16 33.72
C HIS A 305 -13.94 -4.37 34.98
N SER A 306 -13.36 -5.08 35.95
CA SER A 306 -13.04 -4.56 37.29
C SER A 306 -11.56 -4.76 37.64
N GLY A 307 -10.99 -3.84 38.42
CA GLY A 307 -9.75 -4.12 39.16
C GLY A 307 -10.05 -5.02 40.35
N CYS A 308 -9.42 -6.19 40.42
CA CYS A 308 -9.50 -7.09 41.57
C CYS A 308 -8.26 -6.92 42.44
N ASN A 309 -8.40 -6.23 43.58
CA ASN A 309 -7.28 -5.83 44.43
C ASN A 309 -7.25 -6.65 45.73
N MET A 310 -6.09 -7.23 46.06
CA MET A 310 -5.76 -7.54 47.45
C MET A 310 -4.92 -6.38 48.02
N GLY A 311 -5.24 -5.93 49.23
CA GLY A 311 -4.78 -4.62 49.70
C GLY A 311 -3.39 -4.64 50.36
N LYS A 312 -2.46 -3.83 49.82
CA LYS A 312 -1.81 -2.72 50.58
C LYS A 312 -1.00 -1.78 49.68
N GLU A 313 -1.70 -0.74 49.20
CA GLU A 313 -1.18 0.59 48.80
C GLU A 313 -0.28 0.71 47.52
N GLY A 314 -0.48 1.83 46.79
CA GLY A 314 0.19 2.22 45.54
C GLY A 314 -0.55 3.39 44.84
N ASP A 315 0.03 4.01 43.80
CA ASP A 315 -0.56 5.06 42.90
C ASP A 315 0.26 5.22 41.57
N ASN A 316 -0.27 5.85 40.49
CA ASN A 316 0.33 5.92 39.12
C ASN A 316 0.20 7.31 38.40
N VAL A 317 1.23 7.75 37.63
CA VAL A 317 1.78 9.17 37.46
C VAL A 317 2.06 9.32 35.87
N VAL A 318 1.76 10.48 35.19
CA VAL A 318 1.91 10.90 33.72
C VAL A 318 3.21 11.74 33.36
N PHE A 319 3.37 12.52 32.25
CA PHE A 319 4.68 13.00 31.65
C PHE A 319 4.88 14.52 31.30
N ASP A 320 6.13 15.07 31.37
CA ASP A 320 6.59 16.41 30.87
C ASP A 320 7.48 16.34 29.61
N GLU A 321 7.23 17.23 28.65
CA GLU A 321 7.72 17.10 27.26
C GLU A 321 9.14 17.65 26.97
N HIS A 322 9.77 18.43 27.87
CA HIS A 322 11.08 19.04 27.60
C HIS A 322 12.20 18.56 28.52
N SER A 323 11.90 18.38 29.81
CA SER A 323 12.84 17.78 30.76
C SER A 323 12.94 16.25 30.59
N ARG A 324 11.91 15.66 29.98
CA ARG A 324 11.56 14.24 30.02
C ARG A 324 11.33 13.71 31.45
N GLU A 325 11.17 14.57 32.45
CA GLU A 325 10.58 14.19 33.74
C GLU A 325 9.11 13.83 33.57
N VAL A 326 8.51 13.30 34.63
CA VAL A 326 7.14 12.80 34.61
C VAL A 326 6.20 13.70 35.42
N ASP A 327 5.29 14.45 34.78
CA ASP A 327 4.25 15.25 35.47
C ASP A 327 2.95 14.46 35.66
N TYR A 328 2.62 14.20 36.92
CA TYR A 328 1.46 13.41 37.34
C TYR A 328 0.11 14.14 37.29
N LEU A 329 0.04 15.40 36.83
CA LEU A 329 -1.12 16.29 37.04
C LEU A 329 -1.61 17.06 35.80
N ASP A 330 -0.86 17.15 34.69
CA ASP A 330 -1.32 17.86 33.49
C ASP A 330 -2.35 17.07 32.66
N LYS A 331 -3.22 17.82 31.96
CA LYS A 331 -4.33 17.36 31.10
C LYS A 331 -4.38 18.10 29.77
N SER A 332 -3.40 18.94 29.45
CA SER A 332 -3.42 19.88 28.32
C SER A 332 -3.67 19.24 26.96
N VAL A 333 -3.18 18.01 26.73
CA VAL A 333 -3.29 17.29 25.44
C VAL A 333 -4.47 16.32 25.44
N THR A 334 -4.62 15.45 26.45
CA THR A 334 -5.80 14.60 26.65
C THR A 334 -6.02 14.33 28.15
N GLU A 335 -7.25 14.05 28.58
CA GLU A 335 -7.52 13.52 29.94
C GLU A 335 -7.20 12.01 30.10
N ASN A 336 -6.61 11.35 29.09
CA ASN A 336 -6.65 9.90 28.92
C ASN A 336 -5.27 9.25 28.62
N THR A 337 -4.17 9.85 29.07
CA THR A 337 -2.84 9.22 28.98
C THR A 337 -2.81 7.89 29.77
N ARG A 338 -2.18 6.85 29.22
CA ARG A 338 -2.12 5.50 29.80
C ARG A 338 -0.70 4.92 29.75
N ALA A 339 -0.30 4.24 30.81
CA ALA A 339 0.90 3.40 30.85
C ALA A 339 0.53 1.91 30.75
N ALA A 340 1.47 1.09 30.30
CA ALA A 340 1.36 -0.37 30.27
C ALA A 340 2.66 -0.98 30.80
N TYR A 341 2.58 -1.69 31.92
CA TYR A 341 3.71 -2.25 32.66
C TYR A 341 3.47 -3.74 32.96
N PRO A 342 4.52 -4.58 33.03
CA PRO A 342 4.41 -5.96 33.50
C PRO A 342 3.88 -6.02 34.94
N ILE A 343 3.03 -7.00 35.24
CA ILE A 343 2.33 -7.07 36.53
C ILE A 343 3.29 -7.27 37.73
N GLU A 344 4.42 -7.94 37.51
CA GLU A 344 5.47 -8.17 38.51
C GLU A 344 6.25 -6.90 38.91
N TYR A 345 6.08 -5.78 38.20
CA TYR A 345 6.66 -4.48 38.61
C TYR A 345 5.90 -3.87 39.80
N ILE A 346 4.75 -4.43 40.18
CA ILE A 346 3.94 -4.02 41.33
C ILE A 346 4.32 -4.94 42.52
N PRO A 347 5.02 -4.44 43.56
CA PRO A 347 5.64 -5.32 44.58
C PRO A 347 4.67 -6.13 45.44
N ASN A 348 3.38 -5.78 45.45
CA ASN A 348 2.31 -6.48 46.15
C ASN A 348 1.39 -7.27 45.19
N ALA A 349 1.77 -7.46 43.92
CA ALA A 349 1.06 -8.31 42.99
C ALA A 349 1.09 -9.79 43.42
N LYS A 350 -0.07 -10.43 43.44
CA LYS A 350 -0.18 -11.87 43.66
C LYS A 350 0.15 -12.59 42.35
N ILE A 351 1.25 -13.36 42.34
CA ILE A 351 1.64 -14.26 41.24
C ILE A 351 1.46 -15.74 41.70
N PRO A 352 0.95 -16.64 40.84
CA PRO A 352 0.08 -16.33 39.69
C PRO A 352 -1.15 -15.52 40.16
N CYS A 353 -1.78 -14.75 39.28
CA CYS A 353 -2.88 -13.83 39.64
C CYS A 353 -4.23 -14.54 39.84
N ILE A 354 -4.22 -15.58 40.69
CA ILE A 354 -5.37 -16.35 41.13
C ILE A 354 -5.65 -15.99 42.59
N GLY A 355 -6.93 -15.82 42.94
CA GLY A 355 -7.38 -15.52 44.29
C GLY A 355 -8.73 -16.18 44.62
N PRO A 356 -9.13 -16.20 45.90
CA PRO A 356 -10.41 -16.75 46.32
C PRO A 356 -11.59 -15.89 45.81
N HIS A 357 -12.80 -16.44 45.85
CA HIS A 357 -14.02 -15.72 45.44
C HIS A 357 -14.16 -14.38 46.18
N PRO A 358 -14.51 -13.28 45.48
CA PRO A 358 -14.55 -11.94 46.07
C PRO A 358 -15.75 -11.80 47.01
N LYS A 359 -15.50 -11.35 48.25
CA LYS A 359 -16.57 -11.07 49.25
C LYS A 359 -17.33 -9.77 48.97
N ASN A 360 -16.73 -8.84 48.22
CA ASN A 360 -17.32 -7.58 47.80
C ASN A 360 -17.07 -7.37 46.31
N VAL A 361 -18.08 -6.85 45.59
CA VAL A 361 -17.97 -6.43 44.19
C VAL A 361 -18.37 -4.96 44.12
N ALA A 362 -17.48 -4.09 43.65
CA ALA A 362 -17.70 -2.64 43.59
C ALA A 362 -17.63 -2.11 42.15
N GLY A 363 -18.72 -1.50 41.67
CA GLY A 363 -18.77 -0.79 40.39
C GLY A 363 -18.61 0.72 40.57
N THR A 364 -17.92 1.39 39.64
CA THR A 364 -17.71 2.85 39.66
C THR A 364 -18.39 3.55 38.48
N GLU A 365 -19.18 4.58 38.76
CA GLU A 365 -19.94 5.32 37.76
C GLU A 365 -19.26 6.65 37.37
N ASP A 366 -18.89 6.76 36.08
CA ASP A 366 -18.09 7.86 35.52
C ASP A 366 -18.89 8.73 34.52
N GLY A 367 -19.97 9.35 34.99
CA GLY A 367 -20.47 10.63 34.46
C GLY A 367 -21.14 10.69 33.08
N ILE A 368 -21.61 9.56 32.53
CA ILE A 368 -22.42 9.53 31.29
C ILE A 368 -23.85 10.01 31.59
N LYS A 369 -24.53 10.62 30.61
CA LYS A 369 -25.85 11.27 30.78
C LYS A 369 -27.06 10.33 30.88
N GLU A 370 -26.89 9.01 30.80
CA GLU A 370 -28.01 8.05 30.67
C GLU A 370 -28.03 6.95 31.75
N PRO A 371 -29.22 6.40 32.10
CA PRO A 371 -29.38 5.42 33.19
C PRO A 371 -28.60 4.11 33.10
N GLN A 372 -28.02 3.78 31.93
CA GLN A 372 -27.33 2.50 31.67
C GLN A 372 -26.10 2.23 32.57
N ALA A 373 -25.66 3.23 33.34
CA ALA A 373 -24.37 3.30 34.01
C ALA A 373 -24.09 2.13 34.98
N THR A 374 -25.04 1.71 35.81
CA THR A 374 -24.81 0.66 36.83
C THR A 374 -24.38 -0.67 36.21
N PHE A 375 -25.00 -1.06 35.09
CA PHE A 375 -24.65 -2.30 34.39
C PHE A 375 -23.41 -2.13 33.51
N SER A 376 -23.29 -0.96 32.85
CA SER A 376 -22.11 -0.59 32.07
C SER A 376 -20.82 -0.56 32.89
N ALA A 377 -20.88 -0.23 34.19
CA ALA A 377 -19.70 -0.11 35.05
C ALA A 377 -18.98 -1.45 35.28
N CYS A 378 -19.71 -2.51 35.62
CA CYS A 378 -19.12 -3.80 36.02
C CYS A 378 -18.63 -4.65 34.83
N PHE A 379 -19.28 -4.53 33.67
CA PHE A 379 -18.96 -5.34 32.49
C PHE A 379 -18.29 -4.54 31.35
N GLY A 380 -18.41 -3.20 31.38
CA GLY A 380 -17.89 -2.32 30.34
C GLY A 380 -18.69 -2.45 29.05
N ALA A 381 -19.74 -1.64 28.89
CA ALA A 381 -20.75 -1.81 27.82
C ALA A 381 -20.21 -1.97 26.38
N ALA A 382 -19.02 -1.43 26.07
CA ALA A 382 -18.38 -1.55 24.76
C ALA A 382 -17.66 -2.90 24.49
N PHE A 383 -17.66 -3.87 25.43
CA PHE A 383 -17.00 -5.19 25.31
C PHE A 383 -17.95 -6.36 25.51
N ILE A 384 -19.22 -6.08 25.78
CA ILE A 384 -20.27 -7.06 26.02
C ILE A 384 -20.56 -7.78 24.70
N MET A 385 -20.40 -9.11 24.68
CA MET A 385 -20.59 -9.92 23.47
C MET A 385 -21.99 -10.55 23.44
N MET A 386 -22.41 -11.23 24.51
CA MET A 386 -23.78 -11.78 24.68
C MET A 386 -24.75 -10.70 25.20
N HIS A 387 -26.06 -10.99 25.24
CA HIS A 387 -27.04 -10.06 25.83
C HIS A 387 -26.75 -9.74 27.31
N PRO A 388 -26.81 -8.47 27.77
CA PRO A 388 -26.43 -8.06 29.13
C PRO A 388 -27.08 -8.89 30.26
N THR A 389 -28.33 -9.33 30.08
CA THR A 389 -29.04 -10.14 31.09
C THR A 389 -28.39 -11.50 31.37
N ARG A 390 -27.66 -12.11 30.41
CA ARG A 390 -26.93 -13.36 30.65
C ARG A 390 -25.83 -13.15 31.71
N TYR A 391 -25.04 -12.08 31.59
CA TYR A 391 -24.04 -11.69 32.58
C TYR A 391 -24.68 -11.28 33.92
N ALA A 392 -25.88 -10.67 33.89
CA ALA A 392 -26.62 -10.28 35.10
C ALA A 392 -27.00 -11.50 35.95
N ALA A 393 -27.58 -12.52 35.31
CA ALA A 393 -27.97 -13.77 35.96
C ALA A 393 -26.75 -14.48 36.57
N MET A 394 -25.66 -14.62 35.81
CA MET A 394 -24.42 -15.24 36.30
C MET A 394 -23.76 -14.47 37.46
N LEU A 395 -23.84 -13.14 37.48
CA LEU A 395 -23.36 -12.34 38.60
C LEU A 395 -24.23 -12.57 39.84
N ALA A 396 -25.56 -12.51 39.70
CA ALA A 396 -26.49 -12.75 40.80
C ALA A 396 -26.33 -14.16 41.40
N GLU A 397 -26.30 -15.19 40.55
CA GLU A 397 -26.08 -16.59 40.94
C GLU A 397 -24.79 -16.75 41.75
N LYS A 398 -23.67 -16.24 41.23
CA LYS A 398 -22.36 -16.37 41.91
C LYS A 398 -22.28 -15.52 43.18
N MET A 399 -22.87 -14.33 43.21
CA MET A 399 -22.95 -13.52 44.42
C MET A 399 -23.77 -14.22 45.51
N GLN A 400 -24.91 -14.82 45.17
CA GLN A 400 -25.73 -15.59 46.10
C GLN A 400 -25.00 -16.85 46.58
N LYS A 401 -24.41 -17.62 45.67
CA LYS A 401 -23.67 -18.86 45.95
C LYS A 401 -22.45 -18.66 46.87
N HIS A 402 -21.78 -17.51 46.78
CA HIS A 402 -20.56 -17.21 47.52
C HIS A 402 -20.72 -16.13 48.61
N GLY A 403 -21.95 -15.67 48.88
CA GLY A 403 -22.23 -14.67 49.94
C GLY A 403 -21.62 -13.29 49.71
N ALA A 404 -21.46 -12.88 48.45
CA ALA A 404 -20.76 -11.64 48.09
C ALA A 404 -21.69 -10.42 48.06
N THR A 405 -21.22 -9.28 48.60
CA THR A 405 -22.00 -8.02 48.66
C THR A 405 -21.68 -7.10 47.48
N GLY A 406 -22.70 -6.53 46.86
CA GLY A 406 -22.57 -5.59 45.73
C GLY A 406 -22.62 -4.13 46.18
N TRP A 407 -21.75 -3.30 45.60
CA TRP A 407 -21.63 -1.87 45.91
C TRP A 407 -21.55 -1.03 44.63
N LEU A 408 -22.27 0.09 44.59
CA LEU A 408 -22.17 1.11 43.54
C LEU A 408 -21.55 2.39 44.13
N VAL A 409 -20.44 2.84 43.55
CA VAL A 409 -19.69 4.01 44.01
C VAL A 409 -19.66 5.07 42.92
N ASN A 410 -20.33 6.21 43.15
CA ASN A 410 -20.32 7.32 42.20
C ASN A 410 -18.94 8.02 42.19
N THR A 411 -18.30 8.11 41.02
CA THR A 411 -17.00 8.78 40.80
C THR A 411 -17.09 10.02 39.91
N GLY A 412 -18.32 10.43 39.57
CA GLY A 412 -18.63 11.56 38.71
C GLY A 412 -18.58 12.93 39.41
N TRP A 413 -19.58 13.77 39.14
CA TRP A 413 -19.60 15.18 39.53
C TRP A 413 -20.44 15.43 40.77
N SER A 414 -19.83 16.05 41.79
CA SER A 414 -20.54 16.54 42.98
C SER A 414 -21.26 17.86 42.67
N GLY A 415 -22.56 17.91 42.95
CA GLY A 415 -23.35 19.16 43.00
C GLY A 415 -24.14 19.54 41.74
N GLY A 416 -24.14 18.77 40.64
CA GLY A 416 -24.98 19.10 39.49
C GLY A 416 -24.69 18.33 38.20
N ARG A 417 -25.33 18.76 37.10
CA ARG A 417 -25.07 18.24 35.74
C ARG A 417 -23.61 18.52 35.32
N TYR A 418 -23.14 17.74 34.34
CA TYR A 418 -21.79 17.80 33.78
C TYR A 418 -21.35 19.25 33.50
N GLY A 419 -20.17 19.63 33.99
CA GLY A 419 -19.60 20.98 33.84
C GLY A 419 -20.01 22.02 34.89
N VAL A 420 -20.99 21.74 35.77
CA VAL A 420 -21.45 22.68 36.82
C VAL A 420 -20.91 22.32 38.21
N GLY A 421 -20.63 21.03 38.45
CA GLY A 421 -20.10 20.52 39.72
C GLY A 421 -18.58 20.46 39.81
N SER A 422 -18.06 19.84 40.88
CA SER A 422 -16.65 19.42 40.95
C SER A 422 -16.53 17.90 40.94
N ARG A 423 -15.60 17.33 40.15
CA ARG A 423 -15.42 15.87 40.09
C ARG A 423 -14.98 15.34 41.46
N ILE A 424 -15.60 14.24 41.91
CA ILE A 424 -15.30 13.61 43.20
C ILE A 424 -13.81 13.25 43.23
N LYS A 425 -13.07 13.75 44.23
CA LYS A 425 -11.63 13.48 44.34
C LYS A 425 -11.41 12.00 44.63
N LEU A 426 -10.49 11.36 43.90
CA LEU A 426 -10.09 9.96 44.06
C LEU A 426 -9.81 9.56 45.53
N ALA A 427 -9.27 10.47 46.33
CA ALA A 427 -9.03 10.26 47.77
C ALA A 427 -10.31 10.01 48.61
N TYR A 428 -11.48 10.50 48.19
CA TYR A 428 -12.76 10.15 48.82
C TYR A 428 -13.26 8.78 48.35
N THR A 429 -13.16 8.49 47.05
CA THR A 429 -13.49 7.18 46.47
C THR A 429 -12.67 6.07 47.13
N ARG A 430 -11.35 6.29 47.31
CA ARG A 430 -10.44 5.37 48.02
C ARG A 430 -10.93 5.10 49.44
N LYS A 431 -11.21 6.14 50.24
CA LYS A 431 -11.77 6.00 51.59
C LYS A 431 -13.10 5.25 51.65
N ILE A 432 -13.97 5.39 50.63
CA ILE A 432 -15.22 4.62 50.54
C ILE A 432 -14.91 3.13 50.28
N ILE A 433 -14.00 2.83 49.34
CA ILE A 433 -13.56 1.46 49.03
C ILE A 433 -12.86 0.82 50.23
N ASP A 434 -11.99 1.54 50.93
CA ASP A 434 -11.33 1.09 52.16
C ASP A 434 -12.36 0.79 53.27
N ALA A 435 -13.42 1.61 53.39
CA ALA A 435 -14.52 1.41 54.34
C ALA A 435 -15.47 0.24 53.96
N ILE A 436 -15.56 -0.11 52.67
CA ILE A 436 -16.21 -1.35 52.19
C ILE A 436 -15.35 -2.56 52.59
N HIS A 437 -14.06 -2.54 52.26
CA HIS A 437 -13.15 -3.67 52.49
C HIS A 437 -12.92 -3.98 53.98
N SER A 438 -12.89 -2.96 54.84
CA SER A 438 -12.77 -3.12 56.29
C SER A 438 -14.09 -3.53 56.99
N GLY A 439 -15.21 -3.61 56.27
CA GLY A 439 -16.53 -3.82 56.86
C GLY A 439 -17.05 -2.61 57.67
N SER A 440 -16.32 -1.50 57.71
CA SER A 440 -16.69 -0.29 58.46
C SER A 440 -18.04 0.30 58.01
N LEU A 441 -18.41 0.12 56.73
CA LEU A 441 -19.72 0.50 56.21
C LEU A 441 -20.83 -0.49 56.58
N LEU A 442 -20.56 -1.80 56.66
CA LEU A 442 -21.56 -2.79 57.08
C LEU A 442 -21.98 -2.60 58.54
N ASN A 443 -21.04 -2.18 59.40
CA ASN A 443 -21.28 -1.85 60.80
C ASN A 443 -21.70 -0.38 61.02
N ALA A 444 -21.83 0.43 59.97
CA ALA A 444 -22.30 1.80 60.11
C ALA A 444 -23.81 1.82 60.34
N ASN A 445 -24.27 2.63 61.30
CA ASN A 445 -25.68 3.01 61.38
C ASN A 445 -26.05 3.86 60.15
N TYR A 446 -26.43 3.18 59.05
CA TYR A 446 -27.02 3.81 57.90
C TYR A 446 -28.22 4.64 58.36
N LYS A 447 -28.16 5.95 58.15
CA LYS A 447 -29.41 6.71 58.10
C LYS A 447 -30.24 6.12 56.97
N LYS A 448 -31.34 5.45 57.32
CA LYS A 448 -32.53 5.42 56.47
C LYS A 448 -33.03 6.86 56.34
N THR A 449 -32.35 7.67 55.52
CA THR A 449 -33.00 8.75 54.80
C THR A 449 -33.94 8.09 53.82
N GLU A 450 -35.12 7.70 54.32
CA GLU A 450 -36.27 7.57 53.45
C GLU A 450 -36.39 8.86 52.65
N TRP A 451 -36.59 8.76 51.34
CA TRP A 451 -36.88 9.94 50.55
C TRP A 451 -38.14 10.58 51.13
N SER A 452 -38.06 11.86 51.51
CA SER A 452 -39.15 12.61 52.15
C SER A 452 -40.44 12.61 51.31
N ASN A 453 -40.31 12.36 50.01
CA ASN A 453 -41.38 11.93 49.15
C ASN A 453 -41.07 10.53 48.56
N LYS A 454 -41.52 9.47 49.25
CA LYS A 454 -41.44 8.07 48.79
C LYS A 454 -42.10 7.87 47.43
N ASN A 455 -43.18 8.59 47.14
CA ASN A 455 -43.84 8.51 45.85
C ASN A 455 -42.92 9.05 44.76
N ALA A 456 -42.27 10.20 44.94
CA ALA A 456 -41.29 10.74 43.98
C ALA A 456 -40.06 9.82 43.79
N TYR A 457 -39.62 9.10 44.83
CA TYR A 457 -38.58 8.07 44.70
C TYR A 457 -39.05 6.89 43.84
N ASN A 458 -40.21 6.34 44.15
CA ASN A 458 -40.80 5.23 43.39
C ASN A 458 -41.13 5.67 41.95
N ASP A 459 -41.62 6.89 41.73
CA ASP A 459 -41.82 7.49 40.42
C ASP A 459 -40.51 7.61 39.65
N THR A 460 -39.42 8.00 40.33
CA THR A 460 -38.09 8.09 39.72
C THR A 460 -37.56 6.69 39.37
N LEU A 461 -37.72 5.70 40.25
CA LEU A 461 -37.37 4.30 39.97
C LEU A 461 -38.23 3.70 38.84
N LEU A 462 -39.53 3.99 38.79
CA LEU A 462 -40.44 3.54 37.74
C LEU A 462 -40.19 4.26 36.42
N LYS A 463 -39.80 5.54 36.43
CA LYS A 463 -39.35 6.28 35.25
C LYS A 463 -37.98 5.80 34.76
N LEU A 464 -37.06 5.46 35.65
CA LEU A 464 -35.78 4.83 35.30
C LEU A 464 -36.01 3.42 34.72
N ALA A 465 -36.78 2.57 35.39
CA ALA A 465 -37.15 1.24 34.91
C ALA A 465 -37.97 1.29 33.61
N GLY A 466 -38.83 2.29 33.45
CA GLY A 466 -39.58 2.56 32.22
C GLY A 466 -38.71 3.10 31.08
N LEU A 467 -37.66 3.88 31.38
CA LEU A 467 -36.64 4.28 30.41
C LEU A 467 -35.75 3.09 30.01
N PHE A 468 -35.34 2.24 30.95
CA PHE A 468 -34.71 0.96 30.65
C PHE A 468 -35.60 0.13 29.72
N LYS A 469 -36.87 -0.09 30.11
CA LYS A 469 -37.83 -0.90 29.35
C LYS A 469 -38.06 -0.33 27.94
N LYS A 470 -38.34 0.97 27.79
CA LYS A 470 -38.47 1.61 26.47
C LYS A 470 -37.21 1.52 25.62
N ASN A 471 -36.03 1.73 26.20
CA ASN A 471 -34.77 1.68 25.46
C ASN A 471 -34.36 0.26 25.02
N PHE A 472 -35.00 -0.79 25.56
CA PHE A 472 -34.83 -2.18 25.12
C PHE A 472 -36.01 -2.75 24.32
N GLU A 473 -37.25 -2.26 24.50
CA GLU A 473 -38.45 -2.86 23.88
C GLU A 473 -39.12 -2.00 22.80
N THR A 474 -38.94 -0.67 22.77
CA THR A 474 -39.67 0.19 21.81
C THR A 474 -38.78 0.76 20.71
N GLN A 475 -38.68 0.04 19.59
CA GLN A 475 -38.91 0.60 18.23
C GLN A 475 -38.92 -0.51 17.15
N GLY A 476 -39.97 -1.33 17.17
CA GLY A 476 -40.62 -1.71 15.92
C GLY A 476 -41.62 -0.62 15.52
N GLU A 477 -41.98 -0.56 14.23
CA GLU A 477 -42.99 0.36 13.65
C GLU A 477 -42.77 1.86 13.90
N LYS A 478 -41.94 2.49 13.06
CA LYS A 478 -42.38 3.51 12.08
C LYS A 478 -41.19 4.14 11.34
N ASP A 479 -41.27 4.12 10.01
CA ASP A 479 -40.40 4.87 9.10
C ASP A 479 -40.94 6.30 8.85
N ASP A 480 -40.20 7.04 8.02
CA ASP A 480 -40.52 8.34 7.41
C ASP A 480 -40.77 9.55 8.33
N GLU A 481 -39.68 10.25 8.69
CA GLU A 481 -39.62 11.71 8.61
C GLU A 481 -38.17 12.22 8.45
N LEU A 482 -37.97 13.35 7.76
CA LEU A 482 -36.63 13.82 7.37
C LEU A 482 -35.83 14.41 8.53
N CYS A 483 -34.51 14.13 8.54
CA CYS A 483 -33.57 14.74 9.47
C CYS A 483 -33.17 16.14 8.99
N HIS A 484 -33.51 17.19 9.75
CA HIS A 484 -33.05 18.55 9.49
C HIS A 484 -31.60 18.78 9.94
N ASP A 485 -30.84 19.53 9.13
CA ASP A 485 -29.45 19.91 9.44
C ASP A 485 -29.39 21.11 10.39
N ASP A 486 -28.86 20.91 11.59
CA ASP A 486 -28.71 21.93 12.64
C ASP A 486 -27.31 22.58 12.58
N SER A 487 -26.87 22.95 11.37
CA SER A 487 -25.56 23.57 11.13
C SER A 487 -25.56 25.07 11.46
N SER A 488 -24.82 25.45 12.51
CA SER A 488 -24.65 26.85 12.90
C SER A 488 -23.87 27.63 11.83
N PRO A 489 -24.33 28.82 11.38
CA PRO A 489 -23.79 29.48 10.20
C PRO A 489 -22.36 30.03 10.42
N PRO A 490 -21.45 29.88 9.44
CA PRO A 490 -20.07 30.33 9.56
C PRO A 490 -19.94 31.86 9.49
N LEU A 491 -19.16 32.43 10.41
CA LEU A 491 -18.78 33.84 10.43
C LEU A 491 -17.96 34.20 9.17
N ARG A 492 -18.53 35.04 8.30
CA ARG A 492 -17.86 35.60 7.12
C ARG A 492 -16.97 36.78 7.53
N ALA A 493 -15.65 36.62 7.46
CA ALA A 493 -14.75 37.76 7.26
C ALA A 493 -15.00 38.31 5.84
N GLN A 494 -15.24 39.61 5.70
CA GLN A 494 -15.76 40.19 4.44
C GLN A 494 -14.69 40.90 3.60
N THR A 495 -13.46 41.06 4.10
CA THR A 495 -12.36 41.70 3.36
C THR A 495 -11.05 40.91 3.47
N ILE A 496 -10.16 41.08 2.48
CA ILE A 496 -8.82 40.48 2.49
C ILE A 496 -7.89 41.15 3.50
N ASP A 497 -8.08 42.44 3.77
CA ASP A 497 -7.19 43.24 4.62
C ASP A 497 -7.27 42.88 6.10
N GLU A 498 -8.46 42.52 6.62
CA GLU A 498 -8.60 41.97 7.97
C GLU A 498 -7.73 40.71 8.15
N LEU A 499 -7.72 39.82 7.13
CA LEU A 499 -6.93 38.59 7.14
C LEU A 499 -5.42 38.84 7.06
N HIS A 500 -5.00 39.93 6.40
CA HIS A 500 -3.59 40.29 6.18
C HIS A 500 -2.96 41.07 7.36
N SER A 501 -3.76 41.55 8.31
CA SER A 501 -3.29 42.30 9.48
C SER A 501 -2.48 41.47 10.50
N LEU A 502 -2.68 40.14 10.54
CA LEU A 502 -2.23 39.27 11.64
C LEU A 502 -0.84 38.62 11.47
N GLN A 503 -0.08 38.87 10.39
CA GLN A 503 1.24 38.26 10.18
C GLN A 503 2.29 39.22 9.59
N LYS A 504 3.19 39.79 10.42
CA LYS A 504 4.41 40.49 9.95
C LYS A 504 5.50 40.65 11.03
N LYS A 505 6.76 40.65 10.57
CA LYS A 505 8.05 40.83 11.29
C LYS A 505 8.53 39.60 12.10
N ARG A 506 9.83 39.25 12.12
CA ARG A 506 11.01 39.75 11.34
C ARG A 506 12.14 38.69 11.33
N SER A 507 13.05 38.80 10.37
CA SER A 507 14.21 37.90 10.17
C SER A 507 15.50 38.69 9.87
N THR A 508 16.66 38.19 10.32
CA THR A 508 18.03 38.66 9.94
C THR A 508 19.04 37.51 10.12
N SER A 509 20.25 37.61 9.54
CA SER A 509 21.10 36.47 9.14
C SER A 509 22.62 36.71 9.26
N SER A 510 23.43 35.64 9.43
CA SER A 510 24.88 35.62 9.13
C SER A 510 25.49 34.19 9.05
N SER A 511 26.70 34.06 8.48
CA SER A 511 27.56 32.86 8.31
C SER A 511 29.05 33.34 8.26
N PRO A 512 30.13 32.59 7.90
CA PRO A 512 30.36 31.15 7.59
C PRO A 512 31.69 30.55 8.20
N HIS A 513 32.25 29.46 7.59
CA HIS A 513 33.60 28.81 7.76
C HIS A 513 33.84 27.78 8.92
N ALA A 514 34.81 26.83 8.91
CA ALA A 514 35.46 25.97 7.86
C ALA A 514 36.44 24.90 8.46
N ASN A 515 36.68 23.75 7.76
CA ASN A 515 37.82 22.77 7.85
C ASN A 515 38.07 21.94 9.16
N ALA A 516 38.77 20.77 9.21
CA ALA A 516 39.12 19.70 8.22
C ALA A 516 39.78 18.43 8.89
N HIS A 517 39.80 17.27 8.18
CA HIS A 517 40.53 15.97 8.43
C HIS A 517 40.13 15.13 9.68
N GLY A 518 40.22 13.78 9.77
CA GLY A 518 40.64 12.63 8.93
C GLY A 518 40.39 11.28 9.69
N LYS A 519 40.87 10.05 9.36
CA LYS A 519 41.56 9.45 8.18
C LYS A 519 41.68 7.87 8.30
N PHE A 520 40.97 7.05 7.49
CA PHE A 520 41.12 5.57 7.27
C PHE A 520 40.88 4.61 8.46
N PHE A 521 40.60 3.29 8.32
CA PHE A 521 40.76 2.23 7.28
C PHE A 521 39.49 1.30 7.27
N ALA A 522 39.34 0.14 6.60
CA ALA A 522 39.64 -0.43 5.25
C ALA A 522 39.20 -1.94 5.28
N VAL A 523 38.93 -2.74 4.21
CA VAL A 523 38.66 -2.55 2.76
C VAL A 523 37.94 -3.82 2.22
N GLN A 524 36.89 -3.67 1.41
CA GLN A 524 36.32 -4.69 0.47
C GLN A 524 35.20 -4.09 -0.40
N ASP A 525 34.46 -3.15 0.20
CA ASP A 525 33.32 -2.37 -0.34
C ASP A 525 33.71 -1.29 -1.40
N GLU A 526 34.99 -1.23 -1.80
CA GLU A 526 35.50 -0.06 -2.56
C GLU A 526 35.11 -0.02 -4.03
N ARG A 527 34.93 -1.16 -4.72
CA ARG A 527 34.56 -1.13 -6.15
C ARG A 527 33.16 -0.54 -6.40
N GLN A 528 32.18 -0.88 -5.56
CA GLN A 528 30.85 -0.24 -5.62
C GLN A 528 30.92 1.22 -5.18
N LYS A 529 31.70 1.54 -4.13
CA LYS A 529 31.87 2.93 -3.67
C LYS A 529 32.54 3.83 -4.71
N GLN A 530 33.53 3.37 -5.46
CA GLN A 530 34.17 4.16 -6.52
C GLN A 530 33.20 4.48 -7.67
N GLN A 531 32.35 3.53 -8.07
CA GLN A 531 31.28 3.80 -9.05
C GLN A 531 30.20 4.74 -8.50
N LEU A 532 29.77 4.56 -7.25
CA LEU A 532 28.83 5.49 -6.59
C LEU A 532 29.43 6.91 -6.43
N GLN A 533 30.75 7.02 -6.24
CA GLN A 533 31.45 8.30 -6.14
C GLN A 533 31.57 9.01 -7.49
N SER A 534 31.84 8.31 -8.61
CA SER A 534 31.85 8.96 -9.93
C SER A 534 30.45 9.42 -10.36
N ILE A 535 29.42 8.61 -10.07
CA ILE A 535 28.00 8.97 -10.23
C ILE A 535 27.65 10.21 -9.40
N SER A 536 28.09 10.26 -8.13
CA SER A 536 27.84 11.39 -7.23
C SER A 536 28.62 12.65 -7.63
N ALA A 537 29.84 12.50 -8.16
CA ALA A 537 30.65 13.61 -8.68
C ALA A 537 30.05 14.22 -9.96
N SER A 538 29.49 13.39 -10.84
CA SER A 538 28.74 13.86 -12.03
C SER A 538 27.48 14.65 -11.62
N LEU A 539 26.82 14.22 -10.54
CA LEU A 539 25.70 14.95 -9.93
C LEU A 539 26.14 16.30 -9.32
N ALA A 540 27.39 16.41 -8.84
CA ALA A 540 27.95 17.64 -8.29
C ALA A 540 28.47 18.62 -9.37
N SER A 541 28.93 18.14 -10.53
CA SER A 541 29.34 19.01 -11.65
C SER A 541 28.13 19.57 -12.41
N LEU A 542 27.12 18.74 -12.71
CA LEU A 542 25.89 19.16 -13.40
C LEU A 542 24.99 20.11 -12.58
N THR A 543 25.34 20.41 -11.33
CA THR A 543 24.64 21.40 -10.48
C THR A 543 25.31 22.78 -10.43
N ARG A 544 26.33 23.03 -11.27
CA ARG A 544 26.85 24.38 -11.51
C ARG A 544 26.53 24.78 -12.95
N GLU A 545 25.88 25.95 -13.05
CA GLU A 545 25.42 26.61 -14.28
C GLU A 545 24.21 25.91 -14.96
N THR A 546 23.15 26.67 -15.21
CA THR A 546 21.88 26.26 -15.87
C THR A 546 20.93 25.27 -15.14
N GLY A 547 20.88 25.30 -13.79
CA GLY A 547 19.75 24.74 -13.03
C GLY A 547 18.57 25.74 -12.88
N PRO A 548 17.29 25.30 -12.93
CA PRO A 548 16.14 26.20 -12.82
C PRO A 548 15.99 26.83 -11.42
N LYS A 549 15.55 28.10 -11.37
CA LYS A 549 15.19 28.76 -10.11
C LYS A 549 13.90 28.14 -9.56
N ILE A 550 13.88 27.84 -8.27
CA ILE A 550 12.70 27.28 -7.58
C ILE A 550 11.56 28.31 -7.59
N VAL A 551 10.56 28.11 -8.44
CA VAL A 551 9.31 28.86 -8.43
C VAL A 551 8.36 28.21 -7.42
N LYS A 552 7.86 28.98 -6.46
CA LYS A 552 6.70 28.57 -5.65
C LYS A 552 5.42 28.83 -6.44
N GLY A 553 4.82 27.78 -6.98
CA GLY A 553 3.53 27.84 -7.68
C GLY A 553 2.56 26.79 -7.16
N ASP A 554 1.62 27.21 -6.32
CA ASP A 554 0.35 26.52 -6.06
C ASP A 554 -0.78 27.56 -6.14
N PRO A 555 -1.76 27.37 -7.03
CA PRO A 555 -3.00 28.15 -7.03
C PRO A 555 -4.26 27.28 -6.82
N ALA A 556 -4.19 26.17 -6.07
CA ALA A 556 -5.36 25.33 -5.75
C ALA A 556 -5.48 24.82 -4.29
N THR A 557 -4.50 25.01 -3.38
CA THR A 557 -4.67 24.61 -1.95
C THR A 557 -4.68 25.75 -0.93
N LYS A 558 -5.89 26.08 -0.44
CA LYS A 558 -6.09 26.84 0.83
C LYS A 558 -7.01 26.13 1.83
N ALA A 559 -6.86 24.82 1.97
CA ALA A 559 -7.45 24.06 3.07
C ALA A 559 -6.65 24.26 4.38
N LYS A 560 -6.97 25.31 5.15
CA LYS A 560 -6.45 25.48 6.52
C LYS A 560 -7.30 24.67 7.52
N GLY A 561 -7.10 23.36 7.53
CA GLY A 561 -7.59 22.46 8.57
C GLY A 561 -6.46 21.56 9.07
N SER A 562 -6.30 21.42 10.38
CA SER A 562 -5.39 20.45 10.98
C SER A 562 -6.00 19.04 10.86
N LEU A 563 -5.82 18.44 9.68
CA LEU A 563 -6.28 17.09 9.34
C LEU A 563 -5.18 16.05 9.63
N PRO A 564 -5.55 14.77 9.81
CA PRO A 564 -4.70 13.80 10.53
C PRO A 564 -3.38 13.47 9.82
N TYR A 565 -2.43 12.95 10.61
CA TYR A 565 -1.17 12.34 10.17
C TYR A 565 -1.42 11.07 9.33
N HIS A 566 -1.87 11.24 8.09
CA HIS A 566 -1.50 10.35 7.01
C HIS A 566 -0.06 10.67 6.62
N HIS A 567 0.78 9.65 6.44
CA HIS A 567 2.06 9.88 5.80
C HIS A 567 1.77 10.22 4.33
N VAL A 568 2.20 11.40 3.89
CA VAL A 568 2.28 11.70 2.46
C VAL A 568 3.69 11.31 2.02
N PRO A 569 3.85 10.43 1.01
CA PRO A 569 5.16 10.01 0.52
C PRO A 569 5.93 11.21 -0.03
N ASN A 570 7.27 11.16 0.04
CA ASN A 570 8.08 12.18 -0.63
C ASN A 570 7.96 12.00 -2.16
N ILE A 571 7.17 12.87 -2.80
CA ILE A 571 6.97 12.84 -4.25
C ILE A 571 8.29 13.16 -4.95
N SER A 572 8.85 12.15 -5.60
CA SER A 572 10.11 12.22 -6.32
C SER A 572 9.86 12.54 -7.79
N VAL A 573 9.58 13.81 -8.10
CA VAL A 573 9.58 14.30 -9.48
C VAL A 573 11.04 14.32 -9.95
N THR A 574 11.47 13.24 -10.61
CA THR A 574 12.85 13.07 -11.08
C THR A 574 12.92 13.11 -12.60
N ASP A 575 13.52 14.19 -13.08
CA ASP A 575 13.66 14.59 -14.49
C ASP A 575 14.61 13.75 -15.36
N SER A 576 15.37 12.81 -14.80
CA SER A 576 16.54 12.22 -15.48
C SER A 576 16.86 10.80 -15.05
N SER A 577 17.29 9.98 -16.03
CA SER A 577 17.68 8.58 -15.86
C SER A 577 18.72 8.36 -14.76
N LEU A 578 19.64 9.32 -14.57
CA LEU A 578 20.64 9.31 -13.49
C LEU A 578 20.00 9.28 -12.09
N LYS A 579 18.95 10.07 -11.87
CA LYS A 579 18.25 10.13 -10.58
C LYS A 579 17.50 8.84 -10.33
N PHE A 580 16.74 8.31 -11.30
CA PHE A 580 16.08 7.00 -11.16
C PHE A 580 17.08 5.87 -10.90
N THR A 581 18.14 5.78 -11.70
CA THR A 581 19.20 4.77 -11.59
C THR A 581 19.83 4.77 -10.19
N HIS A 582 20.17 5.95 -9.65
CA HIS A 582 20.72 6.06 -8.30
C HIS A 582 19.71 5.61 -7.22
N GLN A 583 18.42 5.92 -7.36
CA GLN A 583 17.39 5.49 -6.40
C GLN A 583 17.20 3.95 -6.46
N ALA A 584 17.14 3.37 -7.66
CA ALA A 584 17.03 1.93 -7.85
C ALA A 584 18.19 1.16 -7.21
N ILE A 585 19.44 1.53 -7.52
CA ILE A 585 20.65 0.89 -6.91
C ILE A 585 20.63 0.99 -5.38
N LYS A 586 20.15 2.12 -4.84
CA LYS A 586 20.21 2.42 -3.40
C LYS A 586 19.11 1.74 -2.58
N PHE A 587 17.93 1.50 -3.16
CA PHE A 587 16.74 1.06 -2.41
C PHE A 587 16.08 -0.22 -2.96
N GLU A 588 16.32 -0.60 -4.22
CA GLU A 588 15.63 -1.74 -4.85
C GLU A 588 16.53 -2.99 -4.89
N LYS A 589 16.35 -3.86 -3.90
CA LYS A 589 17.09 -5.13 -3.74
C LYS A 589 17.12 -5.94 -5.05
N GLY A 590 18.33 -6.24 -5.52
CA GLY A 590 18.57 -6.96 -6.78
C GLY A 590 18.82 -6.05 -8.00
N SER A 591 18.78 -4.72 -7.83
CA SER A 591 19.16 -3.77 -8.88
C SER A 591 20.66 -3.47 -8.85
N PHE A 592 21.33 -3.48 -10.00
CA PHE A 592 22.78 -3.24 -10.12
C PHE A 592 23.17 -2.67 -11.48
N ILE A 593 24.39 -2.14 -11.58
CA ILE A 593 24.96 -1.64 -12.84
C ILE A 593 25.73 -2.75 -13.56
N THR A 594 25.45 -2.94 -14.85
CA THR A 594 26.17 -3.86 -15.74
C THR A 594 27.53 -3.32 -16.16
N SER A 595 28.35 -4.15 -16.80
CA SER A 595 29.61 -3.74 -17.43
C SER A 595 29.46 -2.66 -18.52
N THR A 596 28.27 -2.47 -19.09
CA THR A 596 27.97 -1.42 -20.07
C THR A 596 27.39 -0.14 -19.46
N GLY A 597 27.18 -0.12 -18.14
CA GLY A 597 26.57 0.99 -17.41
C GLY A 597 25.04 0.93 -17.32
N ALA A 598 24.38 -0.03 -17.96
CA ALA A 598 22.92 -0.22 -17.89
C ALA A 598 22.46 -0.71 -16.50
N LEU A 599 21.23 -0.40 -16.12
CA LEU A 599 20.59 -0.85 -14.87
C LEU A 599 19.97 -2.25 -15.07
N ALA A 600 20.61 -3.28 -14.55
CA ALA A 600 19.95 -4.57 -14.37
C ALA A 600 19.04 -4.53 -13.14
N THR A 601 17.86 -5.13 -13.24
CA THR A 601 16.91 -5.28 -12.12
C THR A 601 15.98 -6.49 -12.38
N LEU A 602 15.11 -6.81 -11.42
CA LEU A 602 14.21 -7.96 -11.45
C LEU A 602 12.74 -7.52 -11.26
N SER A 603 11.84 -8.07 -12.08
CA SER A 603 10.38 -7.87 -12.01
C SER A 603 9.65 -8.84 -11.06
N GLY A 604 10.38 -9.41 -10.09
CA GLY A 604 9.82 -10.36 -9.12
C GLY A 604 9.32 -11.65 -9.79
N ALA A 605 8.15 -12.13 -9.36
CA ALA A 605 7.56 -13.39 -9.84
C ALA A 605 7.02 -13.32 -11.28
N LYS A 606 6.74 -12.12 -11.81
CA LYS A 606 6.13 -11.93 -13.14
C LYS A 606 7.18 -11.42 -14.13
N THR A 607 7.60 -12.29 -15.06
CA THR A 607 8.61 -12.01 -16.10
C THR A 607 8.00 -11.74 -17.49
N GLY A 608 6.68 -11.79 -17.59
CA GLY A 608 5.89 -11.46 -18.76
C GLY A 608 4.50 -10.94 -18.36
N ARG A 609 3.66 -10.66 -19.37
CA ARG A 609 2.31 -10.13 -19.16
C ARG A 609 1.37 -11.16 -18.53
N SER A 610 0.36 -10.64 -17.82
CA SER A 610 -0.69 -11.40 -17.13
C SER A 610 -2.07 -11.16 -17.78
N PRO A 611 -2.31 -11.60 -19.04
CA PRO A 611 -3.52 -11.24 -19.78
C PRO A 611 -4.82 -11.80 -19.17
N LYS A 612 -4.75 -12.86 -18.37
CA LYS A 612 -5.89 -13.39 -17.60
C LYS A 612 -6.33 -12.48 -16.46
N ASP A 613 -5.45 -11.54 -16.06
CA ASP A 613 -5.64 -10.60 -14.97
C ASP A 613 -5.81 -9.15 -15.48
N LYS A 614 -5.88 -8.94 -16.81
CA LYS A 614 -6.37 -7.68 -17.40
C LYS A 614 -7.86 -7.54 -17.09
N ARG A 615 -8.30 -6.33 -16.73
CA ARG A 615 -9.70 -5.97 -16.53
C ARG A 615 -10.01 -4.62 -17.17
N VAL A 616 -11.22 -4.44 -17.68
CA VAL A 616 -11.69 -3.19 -18.26
C VAL A 616 -13.07 -2.88 -17.67
N VAL A 617 -13.26 -1.66 -17.16
CA VAL A 617 -14.55 -1.23 -16.63
C VAL A 617 -15.58 -1.17 -17.75
N LYS A 618 -16.74 -1.79 -17.51
CA LYS A 618 -17.85 -1.86 -18.44
C LYS A 618 -18.95 -0.89 -17.99
N ASP A 619 -19.19 0.11 -18.81
CA ASP A 619 -20.11 1.22 -18.58
C ASP A 619 -20.87 1.55 -19.88
N GLU A 620 -21.79 2.51 -19.85
CA GLU A 620 -22.60 2.91 -21.02
C GLU A 620 -21.75 3.38 -22.21
N GLY A 621 -20.58 3.98 -21.96
CA GLY A 621 -19.64 4.47 -22.97
C GLY A 621 -18.64 3.42 -23.48
N THR A 622 -18.60 2.23 -22.88
CA THR A 622 -17.72 1.12 -23.28
C THR A 622 -18.46 -0.17 -23.66
N THR A 623 -19.76 -0.29 -23.38
CA THR A 623 -20.54 -1.51 -23.64
C THR A 623 -20.66 -1.85 -25.13
N GLU A 624 -21.07 -0.90 -25.97
CA GLU A 624 -21.18 -1.10 -27.43
C GLU A 624 -19.85 -0.86 -28.18
N ASP A 625 -18.97 -0.08 -27.57
CA ASP A 625 -17.75 0.46 -28.18
C ASP A 625 -16.59 -0.55 -28.16
N LEU A 626 -16.57 -1.45 -27.17
CA LEU A 626 -15.51 -2.42 -26.94
C LEU A 626 -15.92 -3.83 -27.36
N TRP A 627 -14.94 -4.63 -27.77
CA TRP A 627 -15.13 -6.05 -27.97
C TRP A 627 -15.18 -6.76 -26.60
N TRP A 628 -16.31 -7.39 -26.30
CA TRP A 628 -16.52 -8.20 -25.10
C TRP A 628 -16.75 -9.68 -25.45
N GLY A 629 -16.71 -10.56 -24.44
CA GLY A 629 -17.11 -11.96 -24.57
C GLY A 629 -16.03 -12.90 -25.14
N LYS A 630 -16.46 -14.04 -25.68
CA LYS A 630 -15.57 -15.15 -26.07
C LYS A 630 -14.55 -14.72 -27.14
N GLY A 631 -13.27 -14.88 -26.82
CA GLY A 631 -12.15 -14.52 -27.70
C GLY A 631 -11.59 -13.12 -27.49
N SER A 632 -12.33 -12.23 -26.81
CA SER A 632 -11.86 -10.88 -26.50
C SER A 632 -10.73 -10.89 -25.45
N PRO A 633 -9.74 -9.97 -25.54
CA PRO A 633 -8.79 -9.70 -24.46
C PRO A 633 -9.40 -8.89 -23.30
N ASN A 634 -10.61 -8.35 -23.46
CA ASN A 634 -11.22 -7.42 -22.52
C ASN A 634 -12.18 -8.17 -21.61
N ILE A 635 -11.71 -8.46 -20.40
CA ILE A 635 -12.50 -9.06 -19.32
C ILE A 635 -13.17 -7.92 -18.56
N GLU A 636 -14.49 -7.97 -18.43
CA GLU A 636 -15.29 -6.92 -17.79
C GLU A 636 -15.07 -6.81 -16.28
N MET A 637 -15.40 -5.63 -15.74
CA MET A 637 -15.39 -5.27 -14.32
C MET A 637 -16.39 -4.12 -14.10
N ASP A 638 -16.96 -4.00 -12.91
CA ASP A 638 -17.78 -2.84 -12.51
C ASP A 638 -16.96 -1.68 -11.89
N GLU A 639 -17.50 -0.46 -11.93
CA GLU A 639 -16.86 0.76 -11.37
C GLU A 639 -16.54 0.64 -9.87
N HIS A 640 -17.36 -0.06 -9.09
CA HIS A 640 -17.17 -0.20 -7.64
C HIS A 640 -15.95 -1.07 -7.32
N THR A 641 -15.81 -2.20 -8.02
CA THR A 641 -14.66 -3.10 -7.99
C THR A 641 -13.38 -2.37 -8.43
N PHE A 642 -13.46 -1.54 -9.47
CA PHE A 642 -12.35 -0.67 -9.88
C PHE A 642 -11.95 0.29 -8.76
N LEU A 643 -12.92 0.93 -8.09
CA LEU A 643 -12.66 1.82 -6.96
C LEU A 643 -12.04 1.09 -5.76
N VAL A 644 -12.43 -0.16 -5.49
CA VAL A 644 -11.80 -1.02 -4.47
C VAL A 644 -10.30 -1.22 -4.77
N ASN A 645 -9.96 -1.61 -6.00
CA ASN A 645 -8.56 -1.83 -6.41
C ASN A 645 -7.76 -0.53 -6.50
N ARG A 646 -8.36 0.55 -7.02
CA ARG A 646 -7.79 1.91 -7.07
C ARG A 646 -7.41 2.40 -5.68
N GLU A 647 -8.33 2.34 -4.72
CA GLU A 647 -8.08 2.78 -3.35
C GLU A 647 -6.96 1.95 -2.72
N ARG A 648 -6.97 0.62 -2.91
CA ARG A 648 -5.91 -0.29 -2.45
C ARG A 648 -4.53 0.08 -3.03
N ALA A 649 -4.43 0.44 -4.30
CA ALA A 649 -3.19 0.89 -4.92
C ALA A 649 -2.72 2.25 -4.39
N VAL A 650 -3.65 3.20 -4.22
CA VAL A 650 -3.38 4.53 -3.66
C VAL A 650 -2.94 4.45 -2.20
N ASP A 651 -3.57 3.62 -1.38
CA ASP A 651 -3.19 3.39 0.02
C ASP A 651 -1.79 2.78 0.13
N TYR A 652 -1.45 1.81 -0.74
CA TYR A 652 -0.10 1.26 -0.80
C TYR A 652 0.93 2.33 -1.16
N LEU A 653 0.69 3.10 -2.24
CA LEU A 653 1.58 4.17 -2.68
C LEU A 653 1.76 5.25 -1.58
N ASN A 654 0.71 5.57 -0.82
CA ASN A 654 0.77 6.49 0.31
C ASN A 654 1.51 5.92 1.54
N SER A 655 1.65 4.61 1.66
CA SER A 655 2.36 3.97 2.78
C SER A 655 3.89 4.00 2.66
N LEU A 656 4.42 4.30 1.46
CA LEU A 656 5.86 4.35 1.17
C LEU A 656 6.50 5.67 1.67
N ASP A 657 7.79 5.66 2.02
CA ASP A 657 8.54 6.91 2.31
C ASP A 657 8.70 7.80 1.04
N LYS A 658 8.54 7.24 -0.16
CA LYS A 658 8.69 7.88 -1.47
C LYS A 658 7.81 7.22 -2.53
N VAL A 659 7.30 8.05 -3.44
CA VAL A 659 6.73 7.63 -4.74
C VAL A 659 7.41 8.39 -5.87
N PHE A 660 7.36 7.83 -7.08
CA PHE A 660 7.91 8.43 -8.30
C PHE A 660 6.77 8.87 -9.22
N VAL A 661 6.90 10.04 -9.84
CA VAL A 661 5.89 10.60 -10.75
C VAL A 661 6.55 11.11 -12.02
N ASN A 662 6.10 10.60 -13.16
CA ASN A 662 6.47 11.07 -14.49
C ASN A 662 5.25 11.68 -15.19
N ASP A 663 5.42 12.86 -15.77
CA ASP A 663 4.50 13.45 -16.73
C ASP A 663 5.14 13.38 -18.12
N GLN A 664 4.47 12.73 -19.07
CA GLN A 664 5.01 12.36 -20.39
C GLN A 664 3.93 12.39 -21.47
N PHE A 665 4.34 12.24 -22.73
CA PHE A 665 3.42 12.14 -23.87
C PHE A 665 3.47 10.75 -24.53
N LEU A 666 2.36 10.39 -25.18
CA LEU A 666 2.30 9.39 -26.23
C LEU A 666 2.02 10.08 -27.58
N ASN A 667 2.39 9.40 -28.66
CA ASN A 667 2.20 9.79 -30.06
C ASN A 667 3.02 11.02 -30.50
N TRP A 668 3.86 10.83 -31.52
CA TRP A 668 4.68 11.91 -32.10
C TRP A 668 3.92 12.83 -33.08
N ASP A 669 2.69 12.51 -33.47
CA ASP A 669 1.81 13.43 -34.20
C ASP A 669 1.32 14.55 -33.24
N PRO A 670 1.69 15.83 -33.45
CA PRO A 670 1.37 16.91 -32.51
C PRO A 670 -0.14 17.12 -32.30
N GLU A 671 -0.97 16.82 -33.29
CA GLU A 671 -2.44 16.95 -33.18
C GLU A 671 -3.09 15.78 -32.43
N ASN A 672 -2.39 14.64 -32.33
CA ASN A 672 -2.88 13.41 -31.70
C ASN A 672 -2.03 12.94 -30.50
N LYS A 673 -1.20 13.85 -29.99
CA LYS A 673 -0.43 13.72 -28.74
C LYS A 673 -1.39 13.49 -27.56
N ILE A 674 -1.05 12.56 -26.66
CA ILE A 674 -1.83 12.25 -25.44
C ILE A 674 -0.95 12.48 -24.21
N LYS A 675 -1.43 13.23 -23.22
CA LYS A 675 -0.71 13.43 -21.95
C LYS A 675 -0.94 12.27 -20.99
N VAL A 676 0.14 11.67 -20.50
CA VAL A 676 0.09 10.57 -19.53
C VAL A 676 0.86 10.90 -18.26
N ARG A 677 0.24 10.62 -17.11
CA ARG A 677 0.90 10.66 -15.80
C ARG A 677 1.13 9.24 -15.30
N ILE A 678 2.35 8.90 -14.91
CA ILE A 678 2.69 7.61 -14.34
C ILE A 678 3.12 7.83 -12.89
N VAL A 679 2.41 7.22 -11.95
CA VAL A 679 2.77 7.15 -10.52
C VAL A 679 3.25 5.74 -10.21
N SER A 680 4.49 5.58 -9.75
CA SER A 680 5.10 4.27 -9.48
C SER A 680 5.67 4.14 -8.06
N ALA A 681 5.56 2.93 -7.51
CA ALA A 681 6.25 2.54 -6.27
C ALA A 681 7.78 2.43 -6.45
N ARG A 682 8.26 1.92 -7.60
CA ARG A 682 9.69 1.72 -7.89
C ARG A 682 10.25 2.78 -8.84
N ALA A 683 11.54 3.10 -8.66
CA ALA A 683 12.29 4.02 -9.51
C ALA A 683 12.55 3.42 -10.89
N TYR A 684 12.81 2.11 -11.00
CA TYR A 684 13.02 1.46 -12.31
C TYR A 684 11.74 1.50 -13.18
N HIS A 685 10.55 1.29 -12.61
CA HIS A 685 9.28 1.47 -13.34
C HIS A 685 9.15 2.88 -13.93
N SER A 686 9.74 3.87 -13.27
CA SER A 686 9.75 5.26 -13.72
C SER A 686 10.88 5.56 -14.71
N LEU A 687 12.03 4.88 -14.62
CA LEU A 687 13.08 4.88 -15.67
C LEU A 687 12.56 4.22 -16.96
N PHE A 688 11.91 3.07 -16.83
CA PHE A 688 11.25 2.37 -17.92
C PHE A 688 10.28 3.29 -18.66
N MET A 689 9.35 3.96 -17.96
CA MET A 689 8.43 4.89 -18.63
C MET A 689 9.12 6.16 -19.14
N HIS A 690 10.15 6.67 -18.43
CA HIS A 690 10.99 7.77 -18.91
C HIS A 690 11.68 7.43 -20.25
N ASN A 691 12.02 6.15 -20.48
CA ASN A 691 12.53 5.65 -21.75
C ASN A 691 11.40 5.42 -22.77
N MET A 692 10.32 4.73 -22.40
CA MET A 692 9.29 4.25 -23.33
C MET A 692 8.25 5.30 -23.77
N CYS A 693 8.00 6.35 -22.98
CA CYS A 693 7.11 7.46 -23.36
C CYS A 693 7.91 8.70 -23.80
N ILE A 694 7.30 9.54 -24.63
CA ILE A 694 7.92 10.76 -25.15
C ILE A 694 8.13 11.73 -23.98
N ARG A 695 9.37 12.17 -23.78
CA ARG A 695 9.75 13.10 -22.69
C ARG A 695 9.36 14.54 -23.08
N PRO A 696 8.63 15.29 -22.23
CA PRO A 696 8.34 16.69 -22.48
C PRO A 696 9.60 17.56 -22.50
N THR A 697 9.55 18.69 -23.20
CA THR A 697 10.50 19.79 -22.93
C THR A 697 10.25 20.40 -21.55
N ALA A 698 11.18 21.21 -21.04
CA ALA A 698 10.98 21.93 -19.78
C ALA A 698 9.79 22.92 -19.82
N GLU A 699 9.46 23.42 -21.00
CA GLU A 699 8.32 24.31 -21.26
C GLU A 699 7.01 23.50 -21.32
N GLU A 700 6.99 22.40 -22.09
CA GLU A 700 5.85 21.48 -22.13
C GLU A 700 5.52 20.84 -20.76
N LEU A 701 6.52 20.68 -19.89
CA LEU A 701 6.35 20.20 -18.52
C LEU A 701 5.79 21.28 -17.58
N ALA A 702 6.16 22.56 -17.79
CA ALA A 702 5.62 23.67 -17.01
C ALA A 702 4.13 23.89 -17.31
N ASP A 703 3.74 23.79 -18.58
CA ASP A 703 2.35 23.98 -19.05
C ASP A 703 1.56 22.66 -19.21
N PHE A 704 2.08 21.54 -18.69
CA PHE A 704 1.49 20.20 -18.87
C PHE A 704 0.04 20.10 -18.38
N GLY A 705 -0.27 20.77 -17.26
CA GLY A 705 -1.60 20.82 -16.67
C GLY A 705 -2.14 19.45 -16.23
N THR A 706 -3.42 19.20 -16.51
CA THR A 706 -4.07 17.90 -16.21
C THR A 706 -3.70 16.86 -17.27
N PRO A 707 -3.29 15.63 -16.89
CA PRO A 707 -3.04 14.54 -17.84
C PRO A 707 -4.35 14.04 -18.48
N ASP A 708 -4.26 13.48 -19.69
CA ASP A 708 -5.36 12.82 -20.39
C ASP A 708 -5.60 11.39 -19.89
N PHE A 709 -4.61 10.78 -19.25
CA PHE A 709 -4.70 9.46 -18.61
C PHE A 709 -3.67 9.28 -17.48
N THR A 710 -4.01 8.53 -16.43
CA THR A 710 -3.12 8.30 -15.26
C THR A 710 -2.94 6.81 -14.95
N ILE A 711 -1.70 6.36 -14.78
CA ILE A 711 -1.33 5.03 -14.28
C ILE A 711 -0.95 5.11 -12.80
N TYR A 712 -1.54 4.24 -11.98
CA TYR A 712 -1.11 3.95 -10.61
C TYR A 712 -0.46 2.57 -10.56
N ASN A 713 0.86 2.51 -10.70
CA ASN A 713 1.64 1.29 -10.61
C ASN A 713 2.04 1.00 -9.14
N ALA A 714 1.15 0.27 -8.48
CA ALA A 714 1.34 -0.33 -7.16
C ALA A 714 1.81 -1.81 -7.26
N GLY A 715 2.41 -2.22 -8.38
CA GLY A 715 2.64 -3.63 -8.74
C GLY A 715 3.50 -4.48 -7.79
N GLN A 716 4.17 -3.85 -6.81
CA GLN A 716 4.80 -4.57 -5.69
C GLN A 716 3.79 -5.15 -4.68
N PHE A 717 2.61 -4.54 -4.58
CA PHE A 717 1.55 -4.93 -3.66
C PHE A 717 0.52 -5.80 -4.37
N PRO A 718 0.11 -6.95 -3.81
CA PRO A 718 -0.82 -7.85 -4.49
C PRO A 718 -2.21 -7.21 -4.67
N CYS A 719 -3.01 -7.76 -5.58
CA CYS A 719 -4.45 -7.58 -5.57
C CYS A 719 -5.11 -8.55 -4.56
N ASN A 720 -6.30 -8.22 -4.07
CA ASN A 720 -7.03 -9.08 -3.14
C ASN A 720 -7.90 -10.07 -3.91
N ARG A 721 -7.55 -11.37 -3.85
CA ARG A 721 -8.28 -12.46 -4.51
C ARG A 721 -9.73 -12.66 -4.04
N TYR A 722 -10.14 -12.06 -2.92
CA TYR A 722 -11.53 -12.08 -2.47
C TYR A 722 -12.36 -10.92 -3.04
N THR A 723 -11.74 -9.90 -3.66
CA THR A 723 -12.48 -8.85 -4.35
C THR A 723 -13.21 -9.43 -5.58
N HIS A 724 -14.40 -8.90 -5.89
CA HIS A 724 -15.17 -9.29 -7.07
C HIS A 724 -14.35 -9.16 -8.38
N TYR A 725 -14.69 -9.95 -9.41
CA TYR A 725 -13.93 -10.13 -10.66
C TYR A 725 -12.48 -10.63 -10.54
N MET A 726 -11.88 -10.80 -9.35
CA MET A 726 -10.47 -11.21 -9.21
C MET A 726 -10.26 -12.71 -9.39
N THR A 727 -9.18 -13.07 -10.10
CA THR A 727 -8.80 -14.46 -10.42
C THR A 727 -7.46 -14.87 -9.83
N SER A 728 -6.68 -13.92 -9.30
CA SER A 728 -5.37 -14.15 -8.72
C SER A 728 -5.00 -13.00 -7.77
N SER A 729 -3.77 -13.01 -7.25
CA SER A 729 -3.18 -11.87 -6.53
C SER A 729 -2.62 -10.78 -7.46
N THR A 730 -2.90 -10.84 -8.78
CA THR A 730 -2.51 -9.85 -9.79
C THR A 730 -3.78 -9.20 -10.36
N SER A 731 -3.72 -7.90 -10.68
CA SER A 731 -4.73 -7.24 -11.51
C SER A 731 -4.14 -6.08 -12.32
N VAL A 732 -4.67 -5.88 -13.53
CA VAL A 732 -4.27 -4.82 -14.46
C VAL A 732 -5.55 -4.18 -15.00
N ASP A 733 -6.06 -3.20 -14.24
CA ASP A 733 -7.41 -2.65 -14.41
C ASP A 733 -7.38 -1.35 -15.22
N ILE A 734 -8.26 -1.22 -16.21
CA ILE A 734 -8.37 -0.03 -17.08
C ILE A 734 -9.78 0.57 -16.96
N ASN A 735 -9.87 1.87 -16.68
CA ASN A 735 -11.12 2.62 -16.65
C ASN A 735 -11.04 3.82 -17.59
N LEU A 736 -11.78 3.74 -18.70
CA LEU A 736 -11.74 4.72 -19.78
C LEU A 736 -12.53 5.99 -19.44
N ALA A 737 -13.65 5.87 -18.72
CA ALA A 737 -14.44 7.01 -18.25
C ALA A 737 -13.69 7.87 -17.23
N ARG A 738 -13.02 7.23 -16.25
CA ARG A 738 -12.19 7.91 -15.25
C ARG A 738 -10.83 8.36 -15.79
N LYS A 739 -10.37 7.79 -16.90
CA LYS A 739 -9.03 7.95 -17.47
C LYS A 739 -7.92 7.46 -16.52
N GLU A 740 -8.15 6.32 -15.88
CA GLU A 740 -7.27 5.75 -14.86
C GLU A 740 -6.94 4.28 -15.17
N MET A 741 -5.72 3.84 -14.82
CA MET A 741 -5.29 2.44 -14.87
C MET A 741 -4.56 2.06 -13.58
N ILE A 742 -4.88 0.88 -13.05
CA ILE A 742 -4.33 0.36 -11.79
C ILE A 742 -3.54 -0.91 -12.06
N ILE A 743 -2.35 -1.04 -11.47
CA ILE A 743 -1.52 -2.25 -11.56
C ILE A 743 -1.21 -2.75 -10.16
N LEU A 744 -1.58 -4.00 -9.87
CA LEU A 744 -1.38 -4.70 -8.61
C LEU A 744 -0.80 -6.10 -8.86
N GLY A 745 0.11 -6.55 -8.00
CA GLY A 745 0.66 -7.91 -7.96
C GLY A 745 1.55 -8.35 -9.13
N THR A 746 1.77 -7.48 -10.13
CA THR A 746 2.75 -7.69 -11.20
C THR A 746 3.70 -6.52 -11.26
N GLN A 747 5.00 -6.81 -11.23
CA GLN A 747 6.04 -5.79 -11.44
C GLN A 747 6.56 -5.84 -12.90
N TYR A 748 5.94 -6.60 -13.80
CA TYR A 748 6.37 -6.63 -15.20
C TYR A 748 6.12 -5.27 -15.86
N ALA A 749 7.19 -4.52 -16.17
CA ALA A 749 7.08 -3.13 -16.61
C ALA A 749 6.31 -2.97 -17.93
N GLY A 750 6.32 -4.00 -18.79
CA GLY A 750 5.57 -4.03 -20.03
C GLY A 750 4.04 -3.98 -19.87
N GLU A 751 3.48 -4.19 -18.68
CA GLU A 751 2.05 -3.96 -18.43
C GLU A 751 1.70 -2.46 -18.55
N MET A 752 2.58 -1.55 -18.09
CA MET A 752 2.35 -0.10 -18.24
C MET A 752 2.35 0.30 -19.71
N LYS A 753 3.35 -0.14 -20.48
CA LYS A 753 3.43 0.08 -21.94
C LYS A 753 2.17 -0.44 -22.63
N LYS A 754 1.84 -1.71 -22.46
CA LYS A 754 0.72 -2.34 -23.18
C LYS A 754 -0.68 -1.93 -22.66
N GLY A 755 -0.77 -1.36 -21.47
CA GLY A 755 -1.95 -0.64 -20.98
C GLY A 755 -2.16 0.68 -21.73
N LEU A 756 -1.12 1.49 -21.89
CA LEU A 756 -1.18 2.70 -22.73
C LEU A 756 -1.43 2.36 -24.21
N PHE A 757 -0.85 1.27 -24.71
CA PHE A 757 -1.13 0.78 -26.06
C PHE A 757 -2.60 0.37 -26.23
N SER A 758 -3.19 -0.28 -25.22
CA SER A 758 -4.62 -0.59 -25.19
C SER A 758 -5.47 0.70 -25.22
N LEU A 759 -5.09 1.74 -24.45
CA LEU A 759 -5.73 3.05 -24.53
C LEU A 759 -5.64 3.66 -25.94
N MET A 760 -4.50 3.56 -26.61
CA MET A 760 -4.36 4.04 -28.01
C MET A 760 -5.22 3.22 -28.98
N HIS A 761 -5.34 1.91 -28.78
CA HIS A 761 -6.27 1.03 -29.51
C HIS A 761 -7.76 1.37 -29.30
N TYR A 762 -8.11 2.17 -28.28
CA TYR A 762 -9.45 2.74 -28.10
C TYR A 762 -9.55 4.17 -28.67
N LEU A 763 -8.64 5.07 -28.27
CA LEU A 763 -8.72 6.50 -28.60
C LEU A 763 -8.50 6.78 -30.09
N MET A 764 -7.56 6.08 -30.74
CA MET A 764 -7.19 6.39 -32.13
C MET A 764 -8.27 5.97 -33.14
N PRO A 765 -8.88 4.76 -33.06
CA PRO A 765 -10.00 4.40 -33.93
C PRO A 765 -11.22 5.32 -33.80
N LYS A 766 -11.50 5.86 -32.61
CA LYS A 766 -12.56 6.87 -32.41
C LYS A 766 -12.25 8.23 -33.06
N ARG A 767 -10.99 8.48 -33.44
CA ARG A 767 -10.54 9.64 -34.24
C ARG A 767 -10.35 9.30 -35.73
N GLY A 768 -10.69 8.09 -36.17
CA GLY A 768 -10.42 7.63 -37.55
C GLY A 768 -8.95 7.26 -37.82
N ILE A 769 -8.12 7.17 -36.78
CA ILE A 769 -6.68 6.88 -36.88
C ILE A 769 -6.43 5.40 -36.58
N LEU A 770 -5.70 4.71 -37.45
CA LEU A 770 -5.44 3.29 -37.33
C LEU A 770 -4.24 3.03 -36.40
N SER A 771 -4.49 2.54 -35.19
CA SER A 771 -3.48 2.03 -34.26
C SER A 771 -3.01 0.62 -34.65
N LEU A 772 -1.69 0.39 -34.73
CA LEU A 772 -1.07 -0.87 -35.17
C LEU A 772 -0.02 -1.38 -34.19
N HIS A 773 0.04 -2.71 -34.05
CA HIS A 773 1.10 -3.45 -33.38
C HIS A 773 2.12 -3.88 -34.44
N SER A 774 3.19 -3.11 -34.59
CA SER A 774 4.10 -3.19 -35.74
C SER A 774 5.36 -2.39 -35.48
N GLY A 775 6.51 -2.86 -35.99
CA GLY A 775 7.67 -1.99 -36.20
C GLY A 775 7.49 -1.13 -37.47
N SER A 776 8.13 0.04 -37.53
CA SER A 776 8.08 0.93 -38.69
C SER A 776 9.41 1.64 -38.91
N ASN A 777 9.81 1.81 -40.17
CA ASN A 777 10.97 2.59 -40.58
C ASN A 777 10.78 3.18 -42.00
N MET A 778 11.59 4.18 -42.36
CA MET A 778 11.57 4.82 -43.68
C MET A 778 12.98 4.86 -44.30
N GLY A 779 13.05 4.79 -45.63
CA GLY A 779 14.32 4.83 -46.35
C GLY A 779 14.94 6.21 -46.27
N LYS A 780 16.24 6.30 -46.55
CA LYS A 780 16.91 7.60 -46.74
C LYS A 780 16.22 8.41 -47.85
N ASP A 781 15.73 7.71 -48.88
CA ASP A 781 14.93 8.25 -49.98
C ASP A 781 13.47 7.73 -50.02
N GLY A 782 13.01 7.04 -48.96
CA GLY A 782 11.57 6.79 -48.72
C GLY A 782 10.97 5.38 -48.90
N ASP A 783 11.76 4.29 -48.93
CA ASP A 783 11.22 2.90 -48.94
C ASP A 783 11.00 2.33 -47.51
N THR A 784 10.76 1.02 -47.32
CA THR A 784 10.50 0.36 -45.99
C THR A 784 11.55 -0.78 -45.70
N THR A 785 11.67 -1.36 -44.49
CA THR A 785 12.30 -2.68 -44.12
C THR A 785 11.89 -3.09 -42.69
N LEU A 786 12.44 -4.18 -42.13
CA LEU A 786 12.39 -4.49 -40.69
C LEU A 786 13.00 -3.35 -39.87
N SER A 787 12.37 -3.00 -38.74
CA SER A 787 12.55 -1.73 -38.03
C SER A 787 14.02 -1.30 -37.81
N THR A 788 14.87 -2.15 -37.22
CA THR A 788 16.31 -1.87 -37.02
C THR A 788 17.18 -2.35 -38.19
N ASP A 789 17.57 -1.37 -39.02
CA ASP A 789 18.35 -1.55 -40.24
C ASP A 789 19.31 -0.35 -40.45
N HIS A 790 20.61 -0.61 -40.61
CA HIS A 790 21.65 0.41 -40.74
C HIS A 790 21.51 1.27 -42.01
N ASN A 791 20.81 0.78 -43.03
CA ASN A 791 20.62 1.52 -44.27
C ASN A 791 19.55 2.61 -44.13
N ARG A 792 18.75 2.61 -43.06
CA ARG A 792 17.40 3.20 -43.05
C ARG A 792 17.04 3.83 -41.70
N TYR A 793 16.00 4.68 -41.67
CA TYR A 793 15.62 5.45 -40.50
C TYR A 793 14.47 4.81 -39.70
N LEU A 794 14.76 4.38 -38.47
CA LEU A 794 13.79 3.79 -37.53
C LEU A 794 12.74 4.83 -37.12
N ILE A 795 11.45 4.51 -37.27
CA ILE A 795 10.34 5.31 -36.72
C ILE A 795 9.98 4.78 -35.33
N GLY A 796 9.89 3.45 -35.16
CA GLY A 796 9.66 2.77 -33.88
C GLY A 796 9.71 1.24 -34.02
N ASP A 797 9.82 0.51 -32.90
CA ASP A 797 9.98 -0.96 -32.91
C ASP A 797 8.67 -1.76 -32.80
N ASP A 798 7.62 -1.22 -32.16
CA ASP A 798 6.50 -2.05 -31.66
C ASP A 798 5.09 -1.40 -31.78
N GLU A 799 4.93 -0.08 -31.67
CA GLU A 799 3.59 0.57 -31.53
C GLU A 799 3.42 1.86 -32.36
N HIS A 800 2.46 1.88 -33.29
CA HIS A 800 2.31 2.98 -34.26
C HIS A 800 0.86 3.40 -34.50
N CYS A 801 0.68 4.59 -35.08
CA CYS A 801 -0.58 5.11 -35.62
C CYS A 801 -0.43 5.49 -37.09
N TRP A 802 -1.42 5.19 -37.94
CA TRP A 802 -1.52 5.64 -39.33
C TRP A 802 -2.73 6.58 -39.46
N SER A 803 -2.44 7.88 -39.62
CA SER A 803 -3.43 8.96 -39.78
C SER A 803 -3.65 9.28 -41.26
N ASP A 804 -4.20 10.45 -41.60
CA ASP A 804 -4.25 10.95 -42.98
C ASP A 804 -3.02 11.78 -43.38
N LYS A 805 -2.01 11.86 -42.51
CA LYS A 805 -0.72 12.53 -42.79
C LYS A 805 0.46 11.57 -42.99
N GLY A 806 0.34 10.34 -42.50
CA GLY A 806 1.44 9.37 -42.52
C GLY A 806 1.37 8.41 -41.33
N VAL A 807 2.54 7.91 -40.91
CA VAL A 807 2.73 7.08 -39.71
C VAL A 807 3.39 7.90 -38.60
N SER A 808 2.92 7.74 -37.37
CA SER A 808 3.60 8.20 -36.16
C SER A 808 3.91 7.03 -35.21
N ASN A 809 5.04 7.10 -34.52
CA ASN A 809 5.32 6.23 -33.38
C ASN A 809 4.48 6.69 -32.17
N ILE A 810 4.03 5.74 -31.35
CA ILE A 810 3.34 6.00 -30.07
C ILE A 810 4.36 6.32 -28.95
N GLU A 811 5.59 5.81 -29.07
CA GLU A 811 6.59 5.65 -28.00
C GLU A 811 7.78 6.61 -28.10
N GLY A 812 8.47 6.83 -26.96
CA GLY A 812 9.73 7.58 -26.86
C GLY A 812 11.00 6.71 -26.82
N GLY A 813 10.87 5.40 -27.02
CA GLY A 813 11.91 4.39 -26.85
C GLY A 813 11.53 3.03 -27.43
N CYS A 814 12.41 2.05 -27.28
CA CYS A 814 12.25 0.67 -27.79
C CYS A 814 12.34 -0.35 -26.64
N TYR A 815 11.67 -1.52 -26.73
CA TYR A 815 11.62 -2.54 -25.67
C TYR A 815 12.10 -3.93 -26.13
N ALA A 816 13.35 -3.97 -26.57
CA ALA A 816 13.98 -5.10 -27.24
C ALA A 816 14.10 -6.38 -26.39
N LYS A 817 14.15 -7.54 -27.08
CA LYS A 817 14.54 -8.83 -26.50
C LYS A 817 16.06 -8.96 -26.51
N CYS A 818 16.64 -9.41 -25.39
CA CYS A 818 18.11 -9.58 -25.25
C CYS A 818 18.58 -11.04 -25.32
N ILE A 819 17.67 -12.00 -25.51
CA ILE A 819 18.03 -13.42 -25.68
C ILE A 819 18.79 -13.62 -27.00
N ASP A 820 19.91 -14.35 -26.94
CA ASP A 820 20.86 -14.61 -28.04
C ASP A 820 21.39 -13.36 -28.80
N LEU A 821 21.22 -12.18 -28.19
CA LEU A 821 21.72 -10.90 -28.70
C LEU A 821 23.25 -10.90 -28.69
N SER A 822 23.84 -10.59 -29.84
CA SER A 822 25.28 -10.37 -29.97
C SER A 822 25.57 -9.16 -30.85
N ARG A 823 26.73 -8.54 -30.67
CA ARG A 823 27.11 -7.30 -31.36
C ARG A 823 27.26 -7.48 -32.87
N GLU A 824 27.52 -8.71 -33.31
CA GLU A 824 27.72 -9.09 -34.71
C GLU A 824 26.38 -9.28 -35.44
N LYS A 825 25.32 -9.64 -34.72
CA LYS A 825 23.97 -9.86 -35.27
C LYS A 825 23.14 -8.58 -35.27
N GLU A 826 23.18 -7.82 -34.17
CA GLU A 826 22.33 -6.64 -33.94
C GLU A 826 23.12 -5.51 -33.25
N PRO A 827 24.13 -4.91 -33.93
CA PRO A 827 25.05 -3.96 -33.30
C PRO A 827 24.37 -2.71 -32.76
N ASP A 828 23.32 -2.19 -33.40
CA ASP A 828 22.62 -0.98 -32.92
C ASP A 828 21.89 -1.25 -31.59
N ILE A 829 21.19 -2.38 -31.48
CA ILE A 829 20.53 -2.80 -30.23
C ILE A 829 21.58 -3.07 -29.16
N TRP A 830 22.69 -3.74 -29.49
CA TRP A 830 23.81 -3.97 -28.56
C TRP A 830 24.42 -2.65 -28.05
N ASN A 831 24.72 -1.71 -28.94
CA ASN A 831 25.30 -0.41 -28.60
C ASN A 831 24.29 0.54 -27.90
N ALA A 832 22.99 0.22 -27.94
CA ALA A 832 21.96 0.91 -27.17
C ALA A 832 21.92 0.46 -25.69
N ILE A 833 22.38 -0.75 -25.34
CA ILE A 833 22.42 -1.24 -23.95
C ILE A 833 23.59 -0.61 -23.19
N LYS A 834 23.41 0.64 -22.78
CA LYS A 834 24.38 1.47 -22.04
C LYS A 834 23.71 2.16 -20.84
N PHE A 835 24.44 3.01 -20.13
CA PHE A 835 23.87 3.85 -19.07
C PHE A 835 22.56 4.54 -19.51
N GLY A 836 21.52 4.43 -18.68
CA GLY A 836 20.15 4.83 -19.01
C GLY A 836 19.22 3.70 -19.44
N THR A 837 19.75 2.51 -19.76
CA THR A 837 19.00 1.34 -20.28
C THR A 837 18.73 0.29 -19.20
N GLU A 838 17.73 -0.56 -19.37
CA GLU A 838 17.46 -1.74 -18.50
C GLU A 838 17.84 -3.08 -19.20
N ASN A 839 17.71 -4.25 -18.56
CA ASN A 839 18.28 -5.51 -19.09
C ASN A 839 17.41 -6.79 -18.91
N THR A 840 17.76 -7.86 -19.65
CA THR A 840 17.00 -9.09 -20.00
C THR A 840 15.88 -8.86 -21.02
N ARG A 841 15.11 -7.80 -20.80
CA ARG A 841 14.54 -6.97 -21.88
C ARG A 841 15.19 -5.60 -21.76
N ALA A 842 15.55 -4.97 -22.88
CA ALA A 842 16.20 -3.66 -22.86
C ALA A 842 15.20 -2.56 -23.25
N SER A 843 14.83 -1.72 -22.28
CA SER A 843 14.13 -0.46 -22.51
C SER A 843 15.14 0.69 -22.62
N TYR A 844 15.22 1.34 -23.77
CA TYR A 844 16.11 2.48 -24.01
C TYR A 844 15.41 3.61 -24.79
N PRO A 845 15.81 4.89 -24.56
CA PRO A 845 15.33 6.01 -25.37
C PRO A 845 15.62 5.81 -26.86
N ILE A 846 14.73 6.25 -27.74
CA ILE A 846 14.86 6.00 -29.18
C ILE A 846 16.10 6.67 -29.79
N GLU A 847 16.54 7.78 -29.20
CA GLU A 847 17.79 8.50 -29.53
C GLU A 847 19.07 7.67 -29.28
N TYR A 848 18.97 6.48 -28.67
CA TYR A 848 20.12 5.58 -28.52
C TYR A 848 20.39 4.77 -29.79
N ILE A 849 19.45 4.72 -30.74
CA ILE A 849 19.62 4.19 -32.10
C ILE A 849 20.08 5.34 -33.01
N PRO A 850 21.30 5.30 -33.61
CA PRO A 850 21.83 6.43 -34.38
C PRO A 850 20.98 6.84 -35.58
N ASN A 851 20.26 5.89 -36.18
CA ASN A 851 19.36 6.10 -37.31
C ASN A 851 17.90 6.35 -36.89
N ALA A 852 17.61 6.76 -35.65
CA ALA A 852 16.24 7.13 -35.28
C ALA A 852 15.75 8.36 -36.07
N LYS A 853 14.58 8.25 -36.70
CA LYS A 853 13.86 9.40 -37.28
C LYS A 853 13.28 10.23 -36.13
N ILE A 854 13.76 11.46 -35.97
CA ILE A 854 13.23 12.44 -35.00
C ILE A 854 12.66 13.65 -35.77
N PRO A 855 11.50 14.22 -35.37
CA PRO A 855 10.45 13.54 -34.59
C PRO A 855 10.01 12.24 -35.29
N CYS A 856 9.50 11.27 -34.53
CA CYS A 856 9.21 9.91 -35.01
C CYS A 856 7.89 9.82 -35.81
N VAL A 857 7.88 10.54 -36.94
CA VAL A 857 6.83 10.57 -37.95
C VAL A 857 7.43 10.35 -39.34
N GLY A 858 6.70 9.62 -40.17
CA GLY A 858 7.07 9.29 -41.55
C GLY A 858 5.85 9.28 -42.50
N PRO A 859 6.08 9.08 -43.81
CA PRO A 859 5.02 9.09 -44.83
C PRO A 859 4.07 7.89 -44.71
N HIS A 860 3.08 7.81 -45.59
CA HIS A 860 2.24 6.61 -45.72
C HIS A 860 3.08 5.37 -46.12
N PRO A 861 2.82 4.18 -45.55
CA PRO A 861 3.54 2.96 -45.93
C PRO A 861 3.29 2.55 -47.39
N LYS A 862 4.36 2.22 -48.12
CA LYS A 862 4.28 1.53 -49.43
C LYS A 862 4.03 0.02 -49.28
N ASN A 863 4.47 -0.56 -48.15
CA ASN A 863 4.40 -1.99 -47.87
C ASN A 863 3.83 -2.24 -46.47
N VAL A 864 2.98 -3.27 -46.35
CA VAL A 864 2.44 -3.79 -45.09
C VAL A 864 2.87 -5.25 -44.98
N ILE A 865 3.64 -5.59 -43.94
CA ILE A 865 4.29 -6.89 -43.81
C ILE A 865 3.79 -7.60 -42.56
N LEU A 866 3.12 -8.73 -42.77
CA LEU A 866 2.58 -9.59 -41.74
C LEU A 866 3.65 -10.63 -41.36
N LEU A 867 4.22 -10.51 -40.15
CA LEU A 867 5.28 -11.39 -39.67
C LEU A 867 4.69 -12.59 -38.92
N ALA A 868 4.64 -13.74 -39.58
CA ALA A 868 4.19 -15.00 -38.98
C ALA A 868 5.40 -15.77 -38.42
N CYS A 869 5.40 -16.06 -37.12
CA CYS A 869 6.34 -17.02 -36.52
C CYS A 869 5.69 -18.40 -36.60
N ASP A 870 5.71 -19.04 -37.77
CA ASP A 870 5.06 -20.33 -38.00
C ASP A 870 5.80 -21.47 -37.30
N ALA A 871 5.10 -22.20 -36.43
CA ALA A 871 5.65 -23.35 -35.70
C ALA A 871 5.44 -24.70 -36.42
N PHE A 872 4.62 -24.77 -37.47
CA PHE A 872 4.42 -25.99 -38.26
C PHE A 872 5.38 -26.09 -39.46
N GLY A 873 5.91 -24.96 -39.95
CA GLY A 873 6.86 -24.93 -41.07
C GLY A 873 6.19 -25.12 -42.44
N VAL A 874 4.92 -24.74 -42.54
CA VAL A 874 4.04 -24.87 -43.72
C VAL A 874 3.87 -23.54 -44.47
N LEU A 875 4.16 -22.40 -43.83
CA LEU A 875 4.15 -21.09 -44.50
C LEU A 875 5.44 -20.85 -45.30
N PRO A 876 5.35 -20.38 -46.56
CA PRO A 876 6.50 -19.94 -47.33
C PRO A 876 7.29 -18.80 -46.64
N PRO A 877 8.61 -18.67 -46.88
CA PRO A 877 9.41 -17.58 -46.33
C PRO A 877 8.87 -16.18 -46.67
N VAL A 878 8.27 -16.02 -47.86
CA VAL A 878 7.55 -14.81 -48.26
C VAL A 878 6.41 -15.16 -49.21
N SER A 879 5.31 -14.42 -49.12
CA SER A 879 4.22 -14.43 -50.11
C SER A 879 3.71 -13.03 -50.36
N LYS A 880 3.43 -12.72 -51.62
CA LYS A 880 2.71 -11.51 -52.04
C LYS A 880 1.21 -11.75 -51.79
N LEU A 881 0.53 -10.79 -51.19
CA LEU A 881 -0.88 -10.92 -50.84
C LEU A 881 -1.75 -9.96 -51.66
N ASN A 882 -2.86 -10.45 -52.17
CA ASN A 882 -3.95 -9.55 -52.58
C ASN A 882 -4.65 -8.95 -51.33
N LEU A 883 -5.50 -7.94 -51.52
CA LEU A 883 -6.13 -7.24 -50.39
C LEU A 883 -6.99 -8.16 -49.51
N ALA A 884 -7.72 -9.11 -50.10
CA ALA A 884 -8.56 -10.06 -49.36
C ALA A 884 -7.71 -11.03 -48.53
N GLN A 885 -6.63 -11.58 -49.11
CA GLN A 885 -5.64 -12.38 -48.37
C GLN A 885 -4.97 -11.57 -47.25
N THR A 886 -4.63 -10.30 -47.51
CA THR A 886 -4.05 -9.42 -46.49
C THR A 886 -5.01 -9.24 -45.31
N MET A 887 -6.30 -9.01 -45.57
CA MET A 887 -7.30 -8.91 -44.50
C MET A 887 -7.57 -10.24 -43.80
N TYR A 888 -7.56 -11.37 -44.52
CA TYR A 888 -7.66 -12.71 -43.92
C TYR A 888 -6.53 -12.96 -42.93
N HIS A 889 -5.27 -12.88 -43.39
CA HIS A 889 -4.11 -13.12 -42.52
C HIS A 889 -3.97 -12.07 -41.41
N PHE A 890 -4.41 -10.81 -41.63
CA PHE A 890 -4.45 -9.80 -40.56
C PHE A 890 -5.52 -10.09 -39.50
N ILE A 891 -6.75 -10.49 -39.89
CA ILE A 891 -7.82 -10.83 -38.93
C ILE A 891 -7.50 -12.14 -38.19
N SER A 892 -6.98 -13.16 -38.89
CA SER A 892 -6.59 -14.43 -38.26
C SER A 892 -5.33 -14.29 -37.38
N GLY A 893 -4.36 -13.49 -37.80
CA GLY A 893 -3.15 -13.19 -37.01
C GLY A 893 -2.35 -14.43 -36.59
N TYR A 894 -2.26 -15.43 -37.48
CA TYR A 894 -1.60 -16.71 -37.19
C TYR A 894 -0.10 -16.51 -36.94
N THR A 895 0.37 -17.03 -35.81
CA THR A 895 1.78 -16.97 -35.37
C THR A 895 2.00 -17.96 -34.21
N ALA A 896 3.14 -17.86 -33.49
CA ALA A 896 3.41 -18.64 -32.28
C ALA A 896 3.74 -17.75 -31.08
N LEU A 897 3.18 -18.07 -29.91
CA LEU A 897 3.63 -17.55 -28.63
C LEU A 897 5.00 -18.14 -28.31
N VAL A 898 6.03 -17.30 -28.31
CA VAL A 898 7.40 -17.68 -27.94
C VAL A 898 7.69 -17.36 -26.48
N ALA A 899 8.67 -18.05 -25.88
CA ALA A 899 9.06 -17.88 -24.48
C ALA A 899 9.28 -16.41 -24.07
N GLY A 900 8.88 -16.06 -22.83
CA GLY A 900 9.06 -14.71 -22.29
C GLY A 900 8.20 -13.62 -22.96
N THR A 901 7.02 -13.98 -23.49
CA THR A 901 6.02 -13.04 -24.03
C THR A 901 4.72 -12.98 -23.22
N VAL A 902 4.40 -14.07 -22.51
CA VAL A 902 3.31 -14.28 -21.57
C VAL A 902 3.83 -15.19 -20.46
N ASP A 903 3.38 -15.01 -19.23
CA ASP A 903 3.72 -15.88 -18.10
C ASP A 903 3.38 -17.36 -18.38
N GLY A 904 4.24 -18.29 -17.93
CA GLY A 904 4.11 -19.73 -18.14
C GLY A 904 4.54 -20.32 -19.50
N ILE A 905 4.65 -19.52 -20.58
CA ILE A 905 5.04 -20.05 -21.91
C ILE A 905 6.55 -20.30 -22.00
N LYS A 906 6.93 -21.56 -22.33
CA LYS A 906 8.33 -22.02 -22.46
C LYS A 906 8.74 -22.40 -23.89
N GLU A 907 7.82 -22.93 -24.69
CA GLU A 907 8.08 -23.44 -26.04
C GLU A 907 7.16 -22.74 -27.06
N PRO A 908 7.53 -22.67 -28.35
CA PRO A 908 6.72 -22.04 -29.39
C PRO A 908 5.34 -22.70 -29.50
N THR A 909 4.30 -21.98 -29.08
CA THR A 909 2.91 -22.47 -29.09
C THR A 909 2.12 -21.78 -30.18
N ALA A 910 1.68 -22.51 -31.22
CA ALA A 910 0.86 -21.98 -32.31
C ALA A 910 -0.41 -21.28 -31.78
N THR A 911 -0.79 -20.15 -32.40
CA THR A 911 -1.92 -19.32 -31.95
C THR A 911 -2.49 -18.44 -33.07
N PHE A 912 -3.75 -18.06 -32.93
CA PHE A 912 -4.42 -17.05 -33.75
C PHE A 912 -4.55 -15.77 -32.93
N SER A 913 -3.63 -14.83 -33.14
CA SER A 913 -3.56 -13.56 -32.44
C SER A 913 -4.01 -12.42 -33.36
N ALA A 914 -5.32 -12.33 -33.58
CA ALA A 914 -5.99 -11.32 -34.41
C ALA A 914 -5.33 -9.92 -34.42
N CYS A 915 -5.24 -9.32 -35.60
CA CYS A 915 -4.52 -8.07 -35.89
C CYS A 915 -3.02 -8.11 -35.50
N PHE A 916 -2.43 -9.31 -35.39
CA PHE A 916 -1.10 -9.59 -34.81
C PHE A 916 -0.90 -8.99 -33.39
N GLY A 917 -2.00 -8.68 -32.69
CA GLY A 917 -2.01 -7.85 -31.47
C GLY A 917 -3.19 -8.12 -30.54
N ALA A 918 -3.82 -9.29 -30.63
CA ALA A 918 -5.10 -9.60 -29.98
C ALA A 918 -5.16 -9.34 -28.47
N ALA A 919 -4.04 -9.33 -27.75
CA ALA A 919 -4.02 -9.02 -26.31
C ALA A 919 -4.22 -7.53 -25.98
N PHE A 920 -4.16 -6.64 -26.97
CA PHE A 920 -4.11 -5.18 -26.80
C PHE A 920 -5.29 -4.46 -27.47
N ILE A 921 -5.92 -5.07 -28.48
CA ILE A 921 -7.04 -4.48 -29.19
C ILE A 921 -8.25 -4.29 -28.27
N MET A 922 -8.92 -3.15 -28.43
CA MET A 922 -10.06 -2.76 -27.60
C MET A 922 -11.39 -2.94 -28.33
N MET A 923 -11.40 -2.73 -29.65
CA MET A 923 -12.55 -2.96 -30.54
C MET A 923 -12.47 -4.33 -31.21
N HIS A 924 -13.51 -4.72 -31.95
CA HIS A 924 -13.54 -6.00 -32.68
C HIS A 924 -12.51 -6.00 -33.84
N PRO A 925 -11.80 -7.12 -34.14
CA PRO A 925 -10.74 -7.17 -35.16
C PRO A 925 -11.12 -6.60 -36.53
N THR A 926 -12.38 -6.79 -36.96
CA THR A 926 -12.89 -6.28 -38.24
C THR A 926 -12.86 -4.75 -38.34
N LYS A 927 -12.91 -4.01 -37.22
CA LYS A 927 -12.79 -2.54 -37.22
C LYS A 927 -11.39 -2.09 -37.65
N TYR A 928 -10.35 -2.70 -37.08
CA TYR A 928 -8.96 -2.40 -37.47
C TYR A 928 -8.66 -2.90 -38.89
N ALA A 929 -9.21 -4.06 -39.28
CA ALA A 929 -9.06 -4.58 -40.64
C ALA A 929 -9.72 -3.67 -41.70
N ALA A 930 -10.95 -3.19 -41.46
CA ALA A 930 -11.63 -2.26 -42.36
C ALA A 930 -10.83 -0.95 -42.54
N MET A 931 -10.30 -0.40 -41.43
CA MET A 931 -9.44 0.79 -41.47
C MET A 931 -8.10 0.53 -42.18
N LEU A 932 -7.51 -0.65 -42.01
CA LEU A 932 -6.30 -1.04 -42.74
C LEU A 932 -6.59 -1.18 -44.25
N ALA A 933 -7.68 -1.83 -44.64
CA ALA A 933 -8.09 -1.96 -46.03
C ALA A 933 -8.30 -0.60 -46.70
N GLU A 934 -9.03 0.32 -46.05
CA GLU A 934 -9.25 1.68 -46.53
C GLU A 934 -7.92 2.41 -46.76
N LYS A 935 -7.02 2.41 -45.76
CA LYS A 935 -5.71 3.07 -45.85
C LYS A 935 -4.81 2.43 -46.91
N MET A 936 -4.79 1.10 -47.03
CA MET A 936 -4.04 0.41 -48.08
C MET A 936 -4.56 0.73 -49.49
N GLN A 937 -5.88 0.75 -49.70
CA GLN A 937 -6.50 1.15 -50.98
C GLN A 937 -6.21 2.61 -51.32
N LYS A 938 -6.39 3.53 -50.36
CA LYS A 938 -6.21 4.98 -50.51
C LYS A 938 -4.78 5.38 -50.85
N HIS A 939 -3.79 4.63 -50.37
CA HIS A 939 -2.37 4.96 -50.49
C HIS A 939 -1.56 3.98 -51.35
N GLY A 940 -2.19 2.96 -51.96
CA GLY A 940 -1.54 2.02 -52.88
C GLY A 940 -0.56 1.04 -52.22
N ALA A 941 -0.78 0.69 -50.95
CA ALA A 941 0.16 -0.14 -50.18
C ALA A 941 0.05 -1.63 -50.53
N THR A 942 1.18 -2.31 -50.72
CA THR A 942 1.24 -3.76 -51.03
C THR A 942 1.28 -4.60 -49.75
N GLY A 943 0.51 -5.69 -49.71
CA GLY A 943 0.49 -6.65 -48.60
C GLY A 943 1.45 -7.82 -48.80
N TRP A 944 2.12 -8.23 -47.73
CA TRP A 944 3.07 -9.34 -47.71
C TRP A 944 2.89 -10.21 -46.47
N LEU A 945 3.05 -11.53 -46.62
CA LEU A 945 3.22 -12.48 -45.52
C LEU A 945 4.69 -12.92 -45.50
N VAL A 946 5.33 -12.92 -44.34
CA VAL A 946 6.75 -13.34 -44.19
C VAL A 946 6.87 -14.31 -43.02
N ASN A 947 7.37 -15.52 -43.28
CA ASN A 947 7.62 -16.51 -42.24
C ASN A 947 8.96 -16.21 -41.52
N THR A 948 8.91 -16.16 -40.20
CA THR A 948 10.02 -15.90 -39.27
C THR A 948 10.17 -17.01 -38.22
N GLY A 949 9.39 -18.08 -38.37
CA GLY A 949 9.45 -19.32 -37.63
C GLY A 949 10.26 -20.38 -38.38
N TRP A 950 9.67 -21.56 -38.61
CA TRP A 950 10.35 -22.75 -39.08
C TRP A 950 10.11 -23.05 -40.57
N SER A 951 10.98 -23.88 -41.14
CA SER A 951 10.94 -24.40 -42.52
C SER A 951 11.57 -25.81 -42.54
N GLY A 952 11.10 -26.67 -43.43
CA GLY A 952 11.56 -28.06 -43.53
C GLY A 952 11.01 -28.97 -42.42
N GLY A 953 9.84 -28.63 -41.87
CA GLY A 953 9.19 -29.33 -40.77
C GLY A 953 8.85 -28.41 -39.59
N SER A 954 8.07 -28.95 -38.65
CA SER A 954 7.60 -28.28 -37.44
C SER A 954 8.72 -27.94 -36.43
N TYR A 955 8.39 -27.19 -35.39
CA TYR A 955 9.25 -27.05 -34.22
C TYR A 955 9.64 -28.43 -33.66
N GLY A 956 10.94 -28.66 -33.47
CA GLY A 956 11.51 -29.93 -33.02
C GLY A 956 11.99 -30.87 -34.14
N THR A 957 11.54 -30.67 -35.38
CA THR A 957 11.98 -31.45 -36.56
C THR A 957 12.63 -30.58 -37.63
N GLY A 958 11.98 -29.49 -38.05
CA GLY A 958 12.50 -28.52 -39.00
C GLY A 958 13.43 -27.49 -38.36
N SER A 959 13.95 -26.60 -39.20
CA SER A 959 14.91 -25.56 -38.79
C SER A 959 14.29 -24.17 -38.82
N ARG A 960 14.70 -23.28 -37.90
CA ARG A 960 14.23 -21.90 -37.91
C ARG A 960 14.85 -21.13 -39.09
N ILE A 961 14.04 -20.39 -39.84
CA ILE A 961 14.49 -19.60 -40.99
C ILE A 961 15.61 -18.65 -40.54
N LYS A 962 16.75 -18.69 -41.25
CA LYS A 962 17.94 -17.91 -40.88
C LYS A 962 17.64 -16.43 -41.05
N LEU A 963 17.93 -15.63 -40.03
CA LEU A 963 17.71 -14.17 -40.03
C LEU A 963 18.33 -13.46 -41.26
N ALA A 964 19.46 -13.97 -41.76
CA ALA A 964 20.08 -13.45 -42.99
C ALA A 964 19.21 -13.63 -44.24
N TYR A 965 18.47 -14.75 -44.37
CA TYR A 965 17.51 -14.95 -45.46
C TYR A 965 16.28 -14.05 -45.28
N THR A 966 15.77 -13.92 -44.05
CA THR A 966 14.66 -12.99 -43.73
C THR A 966 15.04 -11.54 -44.04
N ARG A 967 16.25 -11.10 -43.71
CA ARG A 967 16.74 -9.75 -44.07
C ARG A 967 16.80 -9.57 -45.59
N LYS A 968 17.37 -10.50 -46.36
CA LYS A 968 17.38 -10.42 -47.84
C LYS A 968 15.98 -10.43 -48.48
N ILE A 969 15.06 -11.25 -47.98
CA ILE A 969 13.64 -11.25 -48.38
C ILE A 969 13.05 -9.85 -48.19
N ILE A 970 13.31 -9.26 -47.02
CA ILE A 970 12.87 -7.92 -46.68
C ILE A 970 13.53 -6.90 -47.61
N ASP A 971 14.85 -6.95 -47.86
CA ASP A 971 15.53 -6.06 -48.79
C ASP A 971 14.90 -6.12 -50.21
N ALA A 972 14.52 -7.32 -50.68
CA ALA A 972 13.86 -7.55 -51.96
C ALA A 972 12.39 -7.06 -52.05
N ILE A 973 11.67 -6.97 -50.93
CA ILE A 973 10.36 -6.27 -50.87
C ILE A 973 10.55 -4.76 -51.13
N HIS A 974 11.71 -4.21 -50.77
CA HIS A 974 11.89 -2.77 -50.60
C HIS A 974 12.77 -2.09 -51.64
N SER A 975 13.65 -2.83 -52.32
CA SER A 975 14.14 -2.46 -53.65
C SER A 975 13.03 -2.49 -54.71
N GLY A 976 11.89 -3.11 -54.39
CA GLY A 976 10.79 -3.35 -55.33
C GLY A 976 11.04 -4.49 -56.31
N SER A 977 12.11 -5.28 -56.16
CA SER A 977 12.35 -6.42 -57.07
C SER A 977 11.22 -7.45 -57.01
N LEU A 978 10.69 -7.73 -55.81
CA LEU A 978 9.52 -8.60 -55.63
C LEU A 978 8.20 -8.01 -56.18
N LEU A 979 8.11 -6.71 -56.47
CA LEU A 979 6.92 -6.19 -57.17
C LEU A 979 6.84 -6.72 -58.60
N ASN A 980 8.00 -6.98 -59.23
CA ASN A 980 8.16 -7.36 -60.64
C ASN A 980 8.64 -8.82 -60.85
N ALA A 981 8.80 -9.61 -59.79
CA ALA A 981 9.27 -11.00 -59.86
C ALA A 981 8.22 -11.95 -60.50
N THR A 982 8.68 -13.11 -60.99
CA THR A 982 7.79 -14.21 -61.40
C THR A 982 7.24 -14.93 -60.17
N TYR A 983 5.93 -15.24 -60.20
CA TYR A 983 5.19 -15.85 -59.10
C TYR A 983 4.52 -17.15 -59.52
N LYS A 984 4.62 -18.17 -58.67
CA LYS A 984 3.76 -19.35 -58.67
C LYS A 984 2.82 -19.33 -57.46
N ARG A 985 1.75 -20.12 -57.47
CA ARG A 985 0.82 -20.25 -56.34
C ARG A 985 1.03 -21.55 -55.58
N THR A 986 0.94 -21.50 -54.25
CA THR A 986 0.90 -22.71 -53.42
C THR A 986 -0.43 -23.44 -53.58
N GLU A 987 -0.39 -24.77 -53.61
CA GLU A 987 -1.55 -25.62 -53.91
C GLU A 987 -2.67 -25.50 -52.86
N VAL A 988 -2.30 -25.53 -51.57
CA VAL A 988 -3.28 -25.51 -50.45
C VAL A 988 -3.74 -24.10 -50.11
N PHE A 989 -2.82 -23.14 -49.92
CA PHE A 989 -3.14 -21.80 -49.42
C PHE A 989 -3.41 -20.76 -50.52
N GLY A 990 -3.14 -21.08 -51.80
CA GLY A 990 -3.28 -20.13 -52.92
C GLY A 990 -2.38 -18.89 -52.81
N LEU A 991 -1.29 -18.97 -52.05
CA LEU A 991 -0.37 -17.86 -51.80
C LEU A 991 0.59 -17.68 -52.98
N GLU A 992 0.80 -16.43 -53.40
CA GLU A 992 1.73 -16.11 -54.48
C GLU A 992 3.16 -16.04 -53.92
N ILE A 993 3.98 -17.04 -54.26
CA ILE A 993 5.38 -17.16 -53.84
C ILE A 993 6.32 -16.90 -55.03
N PRO A 994 7.43 -16.17 -54.83
CA PRO A 994 8.38 -15.89 -55.90
C PRO A 994 9.15 -17.16 -56.27
N GLU A 995 9.45 -17.34 -57.56
CA GLU A 995 10.22 -18.49 -58.04
C GLU A 995 11.71 -18.40 -57.67
N GLN A 996 12.24 -17.19 -57.57
CA GLN A 996 13.63 -16.90 -57.19
C GLN A 996 13.71 -15.57 -56.44
N ILE A 997 14.70 -15.46 -55.54
CA ILE A 997 15.16 -14.19 -54.94
C ILE A 997 16.69 -14.23 -54.97
N ASP A 998 17.33 -13.12 -55.32
CA ASP A 998 18.80 -13.05 -55.44
C ASP A 998 19.50 -13.45 -54.14
N ASP A 999 20.53 -14.28 -54.29
CA ASP A 999 21.30 -14.91 -53.22
C ASP A 999 20.48 -15.64 -52.11
N LEU A 1000 19.29 -16.17 -52.43
CA LEU A 1000 18.64 -17.22 -51.64
C LEU A 1000 18.60 -18.54 -52.43
N PRO A 1001 18.72 -19.71 -51.76
CA PRO A 1001 18.41 -20.99 -52.37
C PRO A 1001 16.92 -21.06 -52.74
N SER A 1002 16.59 -21.37 -53.99
CA SER A 1002 15.19 -21.46 -54.45
C SER A 1002 14.37 -22.55 -53.74
N GLU A 1003 15.05 -23.57 -53.21
CA GLU A 1003 14.49 -24.71 -52.48
C GLU A 1003 13.87 -24.31 -51.12
N ILE A 1004 14.19 -23.12 -50.59
CA ILE A 1004 13.55 -22.61 -49.37
C ILE A 1004 12.25 -21.86 -49.66
N LEU A 1005 12.08 -21.30 -50.88
CA LEU A 1005 10.97 -20.40 -51.22
C LEU A 1005 9.62 -21.13 -51.31
N ASP A 1006 9.65 -22.43 -51.59
CA ASP A 1006 8.51 -23.34 -51.51
C ASP A 1006 8.70 -24.29 -50.32
N PRO A 1007 7.83 -24.26 -49.29
CA PRO A 1007 8.01 -25.07 -48.10
C PRO A 1007 8.05 -26.58 -48.39
N ILE A 1008 7.35 -27.04 -49.44
CA ILE A 1008 7.31 -28.45 -49.87
C ILE A 1008 8.72 -28.95 -50.28
N ASN A 1009 9.55 -28.08 -50.83
CA ASN A 1009 10.91 -28.43 -51.30
C ASN A 1009 11.95 -28.43 -50.17
N SER A 1010 11.64 -27.91 -48.98
CA SER A 1010 12.64 -27.47 -47.98
C SER A 1010 13.18 -28.57 -47.05
N VAL A 1011 13.26 -29.83 -47.51
CA VAL A 1011 13.59 -31.01 -46.69
C VAL A 1011 15.11 -31.15 -46.43
N PHE A 1012 15.61 -30.47 -45.39
CA PHE A 1012 17.01 -30.52 -44.98
C PHE A 1012 17.32 -31.54 -43.86
N THR A 1013 17.26 -32.86 -44.15
CA THR A 1013 18.32 -33.87 -43.85
C THR A 1013 17.86 -35.33 -43.96
N THR A 1014 18.76 -36.19 -44.46
CA THR A 1014 18.88 -37.65 -44.26
C THR A 1014 17.73 -38.62 -44.58
N HIS A 1015 16.50 -38.19 -44.83
CA HIS A 1015 15.48 -39.07 -45.41
C HIS A 1015 15.39 -38.83 -46.92
N LYS A 1016 15.61 -39.90 -47.70
CA LYS A 1016 15.46 -39.88 -49.15
C LYS A 1016 13.98 -39.77 -49.50
N ILE A 1017 13.68 -39.19 -50.66
CA ILE A 1017 12.36 -39.27 -51.27
C ILE A 1017 12.02 -40.77 -51.47
N GLY A 1018 10.93 -41.20 -50.85
CA GLY A 1018 10.47 -42.60 -50.84
C GLY A 1018 10.63 -43.30 -49.49
N GLU A 1019 9.85 -42.87 -48.47
CA GLU A 1019 8.98 -43.77 -47.66
C GLU A 1019 8.06 -42.98 -46.69
N ASP A 1020 8.52 -41.87 -46.09
CA ASP A 1020 7.69 -41.02 -45.19
C ASP A 1020 7.12 -39.78 -45.90
N ASN A 1021 5.81 -39.78 -46.21
CA ASN A 1021 5.07 -38.65 -46.82
C ASN A 1021 4.79 -37.48 -45.84
N LYS A 1022 5.39 -37.51 -44.64
CA LYS A 1022 4.81 -36.89 -43.44
C LYS A 1022 4.60 -35.37 -43.51
N LEU A 1023 5.50 -34.61 -44.15
CA LEU A 1023 5.31 -33.15 -44.32
C LEU A 1023 4.16 -32.83 -45.29
N GLN A 1024 3.96 -33.65 -46.33
CA GLN A 1024 2.85 -33.48 -47.27
C GLN A 1024 1.52 -33.89 -46.61
N GLU A 1025 1.52 -34.92 -45.78
CA GLU A 1025 0.39 -35.28 -44.92
C GLU A 1025 0.07 -34.22 -43.88
N GLU A 1026 1.08 -33.62 -43.23
CA GLU A 1026 0.90 -32.51 -42.27
C GLU A 1026 0.34 -31.25 -42.96
N ILE A 1027 0.79 -30.92 -44.17
CA ILE A 1027 0.23 -29.84 -44.99
C ILE A 1027 -1.22 -30.14 -45.40
N LEU A 1028 -1.53 -31.36 -45.86
CA LEU A 1028 -2.88 -31.77 -46.25
C LEU A 1028 -3.84 -31.91 -45.06
N ALA A 1029 -3.36 -32.26 -43.86
CA ALA A 1029 -4.14 -32.34 -42.63
C ALA A 1029 -4.32 -30.97 -41.94
N ALA A 1030 -3.39 -30.04 -42.14
CA ALA A 1030 -3.56 -28.63 -41.76
C ALA A 1030 -4.60 -27.93 -42.66
N GLY A 1031 -4.63 -28.25 -43.96
CA GLY A 1031 -5.54 -27.67 -44.96
C GLY A 1031 -7.03 -27.55 -44.54
N PRO A 1032 -7.70 -28.60 -44.03
CA PRO A 1032 -9.10 -28.50 -43.57
C PRO A 1032 -9.29 -27.81 -42.21
N ASN A 1033 -8.23 -27.26 -41.60
CA ASN A 1033 -8.24 -26.62 -40.28
C ASN A 1033 -7.75 -25.15 -40.28
N PHE A 1034 -7.58 -24.52 -41.45
CA PHE A 1034 -6.91 -23.20 -41.63
C PHE A 1034 -7.62 -22.23 -42.58
#